data_AF-A0AA95S1G8-F1
#
_entry.id   AF-A0AA95S1G8-F1
#
_cell.length_a   1.000
_cell.length_b   1.000
_cell.length_c   1.000
_cell.angle_alpha   90.00
_cell.angle_beta   90.00
_cell.angle_gamma   90.00
#
_symmetry.space_group_name_H-M   'P 1'
#
loop_
_entity.id
_entity.type
_entity.pdbx_description
1 polymer ?
#
loop_
_entity_poly.entity_id
_entity_poly.type
_entity_poly.pdbx_seq_one_letter_code
_entity_poly.pdbx_strand_id
1 'polypeptide(L)'
;MVPAKIDPVSIITISKKGVESLFDWFDQHKQTFYTLGWSYLSNQKQMEELFYRSILKVHKELPRFKSETSFETWVTSIFIHTCREICNERSVQVPEESEPRQDIFKALDQLKEYEKEAMVLTYVKGLSHEEAAHLLQVSVEKMKELLFSGIQSLRKEMVYGSHYNGCKEYHKAYIDYLERTLDRSKKIDFEIHIYHCQDCQDDLAVFQDVMLNMLNLTKEIENFHVPADLMGNVKARLTEQEKLRQQKNKKRIRIGIVLASFFALLIGLEVFTGTFTSLYYTWTEKDQELRPFLQQDLGERLNLEAESDGVKVKIRSAIADDIQTLVFYEIEDTNDENQYMMNYDDGVFVENELEIMNTEGHPRYYPPDLKSNENNKEKNVFQGKISLLPLKTENGTIKLKITKLLKLIRDSSDQNDISANENLGYETGEWNFEIPVTKQPSVEYDLNEQTEVEGVPVRFDKLTIAPTATILQYGINSEKPEKMIDVLNFENLEVNNKKVKPDTYGGYFMDSQQYMNWTTFQTNFDPLFGEKPKEINVQLGSINLTFQDPKTIELDATKQYPQTFEYAGSTISIDKLEVGQPSIIVISDHEVKNRAYESLNFNIVGEDENEPVSMEMNTEGVLVDKNGMEYDTDKMLVPFDEIERPRYFITVQNMKVDGNGSGEKVIPKRLEIFGYSVTKYLDDVVKISLK
;
A
#
# COMPACT_ATOMS: atom_id res chain seq x y z
N MET A 1 -59.56 40.05 23.88
CA MET A 1 -59.76 38.82 23.08
C MET A 1 -58.99 37.71 23.80
N VAL A 2 -59.61 36.60 24.19
CA VAL A 2 -58.92 35.50 24.90
C VAL A 2 -57.91 34.88 23.92
N PRO A 3 -56.60 34.77 24.24
CA PRO A 3 -55.65 34.11 23.35
C PRO A 3 -56.02 32.64 23.26
N ALA A 4 -56.34 32.18 22.06
CA ALA A 4 -56.66 30.78 21.80
C ALA A 4 -55.41 29.94 22.11
N LYS A 5 -55.48 29.10 23.15
CA LYS A 5 -54.47 28.07 23.37
C LYS A 5 -54.37 27.21 22.12
N ILE A 6 -53.26 27.33 21.39
CA ILE A 6 -52.97 26.51 20.22
C ILE A 6 -52.77 25.06 20.70
N ASP A 7 -53.58 24.15 20.16
CA ASP A 7 -53.59 22.74 20.52
C ASP A 7 -52.24 22.06 20.16
N PRO A 8 -51.67 21.15 20.98
CA PRO A 8 -50.38 20.49 20.71
C PRO A 8 -50.31 19.79 19.34
N VAL A 9 -51.47 19.40 18.80
CA VAL A 9 -51.65 18.80 17.46
C VAL A 9 -51.25 19.76 16.33
N SER A 10 -51.38 21.07 16.52
CA SER A 10 -51.01 22.09 15.54
C SER A 10 -49.48 22.25 15.42
N ILE A 11 -48.74 22.10 16.53
CA ILE A 11 -47.27 22.18 16.56
C ILE A 11 -46.64 20.99 15.81
N ILE A 12 -47.23 19.80 15.94
CA ILE A 12 -46.83 18.61 15.18
C ILE A 12 -47.05 18.82 13.67
N THR A 13 -48.14 19.49 13.31
CA THR A 13 -48.46 19.82 11.91
C THR A 13 -47.47 20.84 11.33
N ILE A 14 -47.07 21.84 12.14
CA ILE A 14 -46.04 22.83 11.79
C ILE A 14 -44.66 22.17 11.63
N SER A 15 -44.32 21.20 12.48
CA SER A 15 -43.08 20.43 12.38
C SER A 15 -43.00 19.57 11.10
N LYS A 16 -44.12 18.96 10.68
CA LYS A 16 -44.17 18.08 9.49
C LYS A 16 -44.20 18.82 8.16
N LYS A 17 -44.81 20.01 8.09
CA LYS A 17 -44.94 20.81 6.86
C LYS A 17 -43.83 21.87 6.70
N GLY A 18 -42.91 21.97 7.67
CA GLY A 18 -41.68 22.76 7.55
C GLY A 18 -41.92 24.27 7.56
N VAL A 19 -41.13 25.00 6.78
CA VAL A 19 -41.12 26.48 6.72
C VAL A 19 -42.45 27.05 6.24
N GLU A 20 -43.19 26.35 5.38
CA GLU A 20 -44.47 26.80 4.82
C GLU A 20 -45.55 26.95 5.88
N SER A 21 -45.70 25.98 6.76
CA SER A 21 -46.67 26.07 7.87
C SER A 21 -46.33 27.13 8.91
N LEU A 22 -45.05 27.45 9.09
CA LEU A 22 -44.62 28.56 9.95
C LEU A 22 -44.93 29.90 9.31
N PHE A 23 -44.71 30.02 8.00
CA PHE A 23 -45.11 31.20 7.25
C PHE A 23 -46.61 31.47 7.39
N ASP A 24 -47.46 30.46 7.20
CA ASP A 24 -48.92 30.61 7.33
C ASP A 24 -49.32 31.07 8.75
N TRP A 25 -48.65 30.56 9.78
CA TRP A 25 -48.88 30.99 11.17
C TRP A 25 -48.49 32.46 11.37
N PHE A 26 -47.34 32.90 10.85
CA PHE A 26 -46.94 34.31 10.90
C PHE A 26 -47.87 35.21 10.09
N ASP A 27 -48.40 34.75 8.95
CA ASP A 27 -49.36 35.50 8.14
C ASP A 27 -50.71 35.68 8.86
N GLN A 28 -51.16 34.68 9.61
CA GLN A 28 -52.35 34.77 10.47
C GLN A 28 -52.17 35.76 11.63
N HIS A 29 -50.96 35.86 12.19
CA HIS A 29 -50.65 36.74 13.32
C HIS A 29 -49.94 38.05 12.89
N LYS A 30 -49.92 38.35 11.59
CA LYS A 30 -49.09 39.43 11.02
C LYS A 30 -49.38 40.79 11.62
N GLN A 31 -50.64 41.10 11.92
CA GLN A 31 -51.04 42.38 12.53
C GLN A 31 -50.31 42.57 13.86
N THR A 32 -50.40 41.59 14.76
CA THR A 32 -49.81 41.64 16.10
C THR A 32 -48.28 41.71 16.06
N PHE A 33 -47.65 40.92 15.20
CA PHE A 33 -46.18 40.92 15.07
C PHE A 33 -45.65 42.14 14.31
N TYR A 34 -46.42 42.68 13.36
CA TYR A 34 -46.06 43.90 12.67
C TYR A 34 -46.06 45.09 13.62
N THR A 35 -47.13 45.23 14.40
CA THR A 35 -47.26 46.18 15.51
C THR A 35 -46.09 46.10 16.50
N LEU A 36 -45.77 44.88 16.92
CA LEU A 36 -44.67 44.62 17.83
C LEU A 36 -43.33 45.05 17.21
N GLY A 37 -43.06 44.69 15.96
CA GLY A 37 -41.83 45.06 15.26
C GLY A 37 -41.72 46.56 15.03
N TRP A 38 -42.83 47.26 14.82
CA TRP A 38 -42.87 48.72 14.64
C TRP A 38 -42.50 49.51 15.90
N SER A 39 -42.57 48.87 17.07
CA SER A 39 -42.02 49.42 18.32
C SER A 39 -40.49 49.47 18.31
N TYR A 40 -39.82 48.77 17.38
CA TYR A 40 -38.36 48.70 17.28
C TYR A 40 -37.82 49.24 15.95
N LEU A 41 -38.53 49.04 14.83
CA LEU A 41 -38.05 49.29 13.46
C LEU A 41 -38.88 50.36 12.74
N SER A 42 -38.25 51.11 11.81
CA SER A 42 -38.86 52.28 11.12
C SER A 42 -39.10 52.11 9.63
N ASN A 43 -38.65 51.02 9.04
CA ASN A 43 -38.69 50.81 7.59
C ASN A 43 -39.29 49.44 7.28
N GLN A 44 -40.16 49.42 6.27
CA GLN A 44 -40.76 48.22 5.68
C GLN A 44 -39.72 47.14 5.32
N LYS A 45 -38.56 47.47 4.73
CA LYS A 45 -37.51 46.48 4.41
C LYS A 45 -36.95 45.78 5.65
N GLN A 46 -36.81 46.52 6.76
CA GLN A 46 -36.39 45.94 8.03
C GLN A 46 -37.47 45.04 8.61
N MET A 47 -38.75 45.40 8.42
CA MET A 47 -39.88 44.54 8.79
C MET A 47 -39.91 43.25 7.97
N GLU A 48 -39.69 43.31 6.65
CA GLU A 48 -39.57 42.11 5.81
C GLU A 48 -38.43 41.21 6.27
N GLU A 49 -37.26 41.80 6.57
CA GLU A 49 -36.11 41.06 7.12
C GLU A 49 -36.43 40.41 8.46
N LEU A 50 -37.11 41.12 9.35
CA LEU A 50 -37.52 40.64 10.67
C LEU A 50 -38.41 39.41 10.54
N PHE A 51 -39.50 39.48 9.76
CA PHE A 51 -40.39 38.34 9.54
C PHE A 51 -39.64 37.16 8.92
N TYR A 52 -38.81 37.40 7.89
CA TYR A 52 -38.02 36.36 7.24
C TYR A 52 -37.06 35.65 8.22
N ARG A 53 -36.28 36.42 8.99
CA ARG A 53 -35.32 35.85 9.96
C ARG A 53 -36.01 35.12 11.10
N SER A 54 -37.11 35.68 11.62
CA SER A 54 -37.89 35.05 12.69
C SER A 54 -38.47 33.71 12.25
N ILE A 55 -39.07 33.61 11.05
CA ILE A 55 -39.59 32.34 10.51
C ILE A 55 -38.47 31.28 10.43
N LEU A 56 -37.29 31.65 9.92
CA LEU A 56 -36.17 30.72 9.80
C LEU A 56 -35.60 30.28 11.16
N LYS A 57 -35.50 31.19 12.13
CA LYS A 57 -35.03 30.86 13.49
C LYS A 57 -36.03 29.98 14.21
N VAL A 58 -37.32 30.31 14.15
CA VAL A 58 -38.38 29.47 14.70
C VAL A 58 -38.29 28.07 14.09
N HIS A 59 -38.18 27.95 12.76
CA HIS A 59 -38.02 26.65 12.09
C HIS A 59 -36.80 25.85 12.60
N LYS A 60 -35.67 26.54 12.80
CA LYS A 60 -34.43 25.92 13.29
C LYS A 60 -34.53 25.45 14.74
N GLU A 61 -35.22 26.21 15.59
CA GLU A 61 -35.30 25.96 17.03
C GLU A 61 -36.54 25.15 17.45
N LEU A 62 -37.53 25.03 16.56
CA LEU A 62 -38.78 24.30 16.78
C LEU A 62 -38.57 22.87 17.33
N PRO A 63 -37.60 22.06 16.86
CA PRO A 63 -37.37 20.72 17.41
C PRO A 63 -36.94 20.71 18.89
N ARG A 64 -36.52 21.86 19.44
CA ARG A 64 -36.05 22.01 20.83
C ARG A 64 -37.07 22.70 21.73
N PHE A 65 -38.22 23.12 21.20
CA PHE A 65 -39.26 23.80 21.97
C PHE A 65 -39.87 22.86 23.03
N LYS A 66 -39.99 23.35 24.27
CA LYS A 66 -40.61 22.65 25.42
C LYS A 66 -41.86 23.40 25.87
N SER A 67 -42.91 22.68 26.26
CA SER A 67 -44.26 23.22 26.53
C SER A 67 -44.43 24.01 27.84
N GLU A 68 -43.35 24.63 28.36
CA GLU A 68 -43.38 25.40 29.60
C GLU A 68 -44.03 26.78 29.42
N THR A 69 -44.07 27.29 28.18
CA THR A 69 -44.76 28.53 27.79
C THR A 69 -45.63 28.28 26.57
N SER A 70 -46.57 29.20 26.27
CA SER A 70 -47.37 29.09 25.04
C SER A 70 -46.47 29.23 23.81
N PHE A 71 -46.84 28.56 22.70
CA PHE A 71 -46.09 28.67 21.44
C PHE A 71 -45.96 30.13 20.96
N GLU A 72 -47.04 30.91 21.10
CA GLU A 72 -47.03 32.33 20.71
C GLU A 72 -46.08 33.16 21.58
N THR A 73 -46.06 32.91 22.89
CA THR A 73 -45.13 33.57 23.84
C THR A 73 -43.67 33.24 23.47
N TRP A 74 -43.37 31.99 23.15
CA TRP A 74 -42.04 31.57 22.71
C TRP A 74 -41.64 32.18 21.36
N VAL A 75 -42.54 32.21 20.38
CA VAL A 75 -42.26 32.90 19.10
C VAL A 75 -42.06 34.40 19.32
N THR A 76 -42.81 35.02 20.24
CA THR A 76 -42.65 36.44 20.62
C THR A 76 -41.25 36.72 21.18
N SER A 77 -40.66 35.80 21.95
CA SER A 77 -39.29 35.96 22.47
C SER A 77 -38.25 35.92 21.34
N ILE A 78 -38.37 34.98 20.40
CA ILE A 78 -37.50 34.88 19.22
C ILE A 78 -37.66 36.12 18.33
N PHE A 79 -38.87 36.63 18.20
CA PHE A 79 -39.17 37.81 17.41
C PHE A 79 -38.51 39.07 18.01
N ILE A 80 -38.67 39.32 19.31
CA ILE A 80 -38.02 40.46 20.00
C ILE A 80 -36.50 40.34 19.95
N HIS A 81 -35.94 39.16 20.17
CA HIS A 81 -34.49 38.94 20.01
C HIS A 81 -34.03 39.27 18.59
N THR A 82 -34.83 38.93 17.57
CA THR A 82 -34.53 39.25 16.18
C THR A 82 -34.66 40.76 15.90
N CYS A 83 -35.61 41.47 16.53
CA CYS A 83 -35.66 42.94 16.50
C CYS A 83 -34.35 43.55 17.01
N ARG A 84 -33.85 43.09 18.18
CA ARG A 84 -32.59 43.60 18.76
C ARG A 84 -31.41 43.39 17.83
N GLU A 85 -31.29 42.21 17.24
CA GLU A 85 -30.23 41.92 16.28
C GLU A 85 -30.26 42.88 15.09
N ILE A 86 -31.44 43.10 14.49
CA ILE A 86 -31.59 44.00 13.34
C ILE A 86 -31.30 45.46 13.75
N CYS A 87 -31.74 45.91 14.93
CA CYS A 87 -31.43 47.25 15.44
C CYS A 87 -29.92 47.48 15.64
N ASN A 88 -29.17 46.44 16.06
CA ASN A 88 -27.74 46.52 16.33
C ASN A 88 -26.85 46.36 15.07
N GLU A 89 -27.41 45.87 13.95
CA GLU A 89 -26.68 45.70 12.69
C GLU A 89 -26.50 47.05 11.95
N ARG A 90 -25.27 47.60 11.97
CA ARG A 90 -24.90 48.84 11.26
C ARG A 90 -25.18 48.81 9.74
N SER A 91 -25.31 47.64 9.13
CA SER A 91 -25.44 47.45 7.67
C SER A 91 -26.84 47.68 7.10
N VAL A 92 -27.86 47.90 7.93
CA VAL A 92 -29.26 48.12 7.48
C VAL A 92 -29.71 49.58 7.64
N GLN A 93 -28.79 50.48 8.02
CA GLN A 93 -29.06 51.91 8.09
C GLN A 93 -28.76 52.61 6.76
N VAL A 94 -29.62 52.37 5.77
CA VAL A 94 -29.77 53.31 4.65
C VAL A 94 -30.86 54.32 5.07
N PRO A 95 -30.63 55.64 4.97
CA PRO A 95 -31.65 56.63 5.26
C PRO A 95 -32.66 56.66 4.10
N GLU A 96 -33.58 55.71 4.08
CA GLU A 96 -34.86 55.85 3.38
C GLU A 96 -35.84 56.61 4.30
N GLU A 97 -36.70 57.43 3.70
CA GLU A 97 -37.71 58.23 4.40
C GLU A 97 -38.47 57.35 5.40
N SER A 98 -38.21 57.54 6.70
CA SER A 98 -38.94 56.83 7.73
C SER A 98 -40.40 57.25 7.63
N GLU A 99 -41.30 56.28 7.52
CA GLU A 99 -42.73 56.57 7.58
C GLU A 99 -43.03 57.39 8.85
N PRO A 100 -43.97 58.35 8.78
CA PRO A 100 -44.30 59.19 9.93
C PRO A 100 -44.80 58.33 11.09
N ARG A 101 -43.90 57.99 12.02
CA ARG A 101 -44.27 57.29 13.25
C ARG A 101 -45.01 58.24 14.18
N GLN A 102 -46.10 57.75 14.76
CA GLN A 102 -46.79 58.44 15.86
C GLN A 102 -45.79 58.79 16.98
N ASP A 103 -45.98 59.94 17.62
CA ASP A 103 -45.02 60.50 18.58
C ASP A 103 -44.73 59.56 19.76
N ILE A 104 -45.67 58.68 20.10
CA ILE A 104 -45.52 57.67 21.14
C ILE A 104 -44.45 56.60 20.83
N PHE A 105 -44.28 56.18 19.57
CA PHE A 105 -43.22 55.24 19.20
C PHE A 105 -41.85 55.90 19.24
N LYS A 106 -41.77 57.20 18.91
CA LYS A 106 -40.53 57.98 19.07
C LYS A 106 -40.17 58.15 20.56
N ALA A 107 -41.17 58.33 21.42
CA ALA A 107 -40.97 58.37 22.86
C ALA A 107 -40.48 57.02 23.39
N LEU A 108 -41.05 55.89 22.93
CA LEU A 108 -40.57 54.54 23.26
C LEU A 108 -39.11 54.29 22.84
N ASP A 109 -38.65 54.91 21.75
CA ASP A 109 -37.25 54.80 21.30
C ASP A 109 -36.25 55.48 22.26
N GLN A 110 -36.70 56.40 23.12
CA GLN A 110 -35.84 57.06 24.12
C GLN A 110 -35.71 56.28 25.44
N LEU A 111 -36.51 55.24 25.64
CA LEU A 111 -36.48 54.43 26.86
C LEU A 111 -35.24 53.52 26.88
N LYS A 112 -34.78 53.17 28.08
CA LYS A 112 -33.77 52.12 28.23
C LYS A 112 -34.34 50.79 27.76
N GLU A 113 -33.49 49.92 27.22
CA GLU A 113 -33.89 48.65 26.59
C GLU A 113 -34.88 47.82 27.44
N TYR A 114 -34.55 47.51 28.69
CA TYR A 114 -35.44 46.75 29.59
C TYR A 114 -36.74 47.50 29.98
N GLU A 115 -36.72 48.84 30.02
CA GLU A 115 -37.91 49.65 30.29
C GLU A 115 -38.84 49.62 29.06
N LYS A 116 -38.27 49.85 27.87
CA LYS A 116 -38.99 49.80 26.59
C LYS A 116 -39.66 48.44 26.40
N GLU A 117 -38.94 47.36 26.67
CA GLU A 117 -39.48 46.01 26.51
C GLU A 117 -40.57 45.67 27.50
N ALA A 118 -40.41 46.10 28.77
CA ALA A 118 -41.48 45.96 29.75
C ALA A 118 -42.76 46.67 29.26
N MET A 119 -42.62 47.91 28.76
CA MET A 119 -43.73 48.69 28.23
C MET A 119 -44.37 48.04 27.00
N VAL A 120 -43.57 47.56 26.05
CA VAL A 120 -44.04 46.96 24.79
C VAL A 120 -44.69 45.60 25.04
N LEU A 121 -44.11 44.74 25.88
CA LEU A 121 -44.70 43.43 26.20
C LEU A 121 -46.05 43.57 26.91
N THR A 122 -46.17 44.51 27.85
CA THR A 122 -47.41 44.71 28.62
C THR A 122 -48.46 45.46 27.82
N TYR A 123 -48.14 46.61 27.22
CA TYR A 123 -49.16 47.50 26.63
C TYR A 123 -49.37 47.32 25.13
N VAL A 124 -48.34 46.89 24.39
CA VAL A 124 -48.43 46.67 22.93
C VAL A 124 -48.78 45.22 22.61
N LYS A 125 -48.10 44.25 23.22
CA LYS A 125 -48.39 42.82 23.04
C LYS A 125 -49.54 42.33 23.93
N GLY A 126 -49.81 42.99 25.05
CA GLY A 126 -50.93 42.66 25.95
C GLY A 126 -50.65 41.47 26.88
N LEU A 127 -49.39 41.17 27.19
CA LEU A 127 -49.02 40.08 28.09
C LEU A 127 -49.29 40.45 29.56
N SER A 128 -49.56 39.43 30.38
CA SER A 128 -49.63 39.64 31.83
C SER A 128 -48.24 39.98 32.40
N HIS A 129 -48.21 40.56 33.60
CA HIS A 129 -46.95 40.85 34.30
C HIS A 129 -46.12 39.58 34.52
N GLU A 130 -46.75 38.44 34.77
CA GLU A 130 -46.09 37.14 34.94
C GLU A 130 -45.48 36.64 33.62
N GLU A 131 -46.22 36.73 32.51
CA GLU A 131 -45.76 36.30 31.19
C GLU A 131 -44.61 37.17 30.68
N ALA A 132 -44.73 38.49 30.84
CA ALA A 132 -43.69 39.45 30.46
C ALA A 132 -42.43 39.29 31.34
N ALA A 133 -42.60 39.11 32.66
CA ALA A 133 -41.48 38.85 33.58
C ALA A 133 -40.74 37.55 33.22
N HIS A 134 -41.47 36.49 32.89
CA HIS A 134 -40.89 35.22 32.44
C HIS A 134 -40.09 35.40 31.14
N LEU A 135 -40.63 36.15 30.17
CA LEU A 135 -39.93 36.44 28.90
C LEU A 135 -38.65 37.24 29.10
N LEU A 136 -38.67 38.25 29.98
CA LEU A 136 -37.51 39.10 30.29
C LEU A 136 -36.56 38.45 31.30
N GLN A 137 -36.90 37.29 31.85
CA GLN A 137 -36.15 36.59 32.91
C GLN A 137 -35.92 37.46 34.16
N VAL A 138 -36.95 38.19 34.59
CA VAL A 138 -36.96 39.04 35.80
C VAL A 138 -38.08 38.62 36.76
N SER A 139 -38.05 39.08 38.02
CA SER A 139 -39.17 38.87 38.94
C SER A 139 -40.37 39.76 38.58
N VAL A 140 -41.58 39.38 39.01
CA VAL A 140 -42.79 40.20 38.80
C VAL A 140 -42.65 41.57 39.47
N GLU A 141 -42.00 41.65 40.63
CA GLU A 141 -41.70 42.93 41.29
C GLU A 141 -40.76 43.77 40.42
N LYS A 142 -39.74 43.15 39.82
CA LYS A 142 -38.81 43.85 38.94
C LYS A 142 -39.48 44.33 37.66
N MET A 143 -40.42 43.55 37.12
CA MET A 143 -41.26 43.95 36.00
C MET A 143 -42.08 45.21 36.33
N LYS A 144 -42.71 45.27 37.52
CA LYS A 144 -43.43 46.47 37.98
C LYS A 144 -42.51 47.68 38.17
N GLU A 145 -41.29 47.49 38.66
CA GLU A 145 -40.29 48.57 38.73
C GLU A 145 -39.91 49.11 37.35
N LEU A 146 -39.73 48.22 36.36
CA LEU A 146 -39.42 48.60 34.97
C LEU A 146 -40.57 49.34 34.32
N LEU A 147 -41.82 48.90 34.53
CA LEU A 147 -43.02 49.60 34.05
C LEU A 147 -43.14 50.98 34.69
N PHE A 148 -42.92 51.08 35.99
CA PHE A 148 -42.94 52.36 36.70
C PHE A 148 -41.89 53.33 36.15
N SER A 149 -40.64 52.87 35.99
CA SER A 149 -39.54 53.67 35.41
C SER A 149 -39.81 54.03 33.94
N GLY A 150 -40.38 53.11 33.16
CA GLY A 150 -40.77 53.32 31.77
C GLY A 150 -41.85 54.39 31.62
N ILE A 151 -42.92 54.32 32.42
CA ILE A 151 -43.99 55.34 32.46
C ILE A 151 -43.42 56.70 32.90
N GLN A 152 -42.54 56.73 33.90
CA GLN A 152 -41.87 57.98 34.30
C GLN A 152 -40.98 58.55 33.19
N SER A 153 -40.31 57.71 32.41
CA SER A 153 -39.47 58.14 31.30
C SER A 153 -40.31 58.66 30.14
N LEU A 154 -41.39 57.96 29.77
CA LEU A 154 -42.34 58.46 28.77
C LEU A 154 -42.98 59.78 29.19
N ARG A 155 -43.31 59.94 30.47
CA ARG A 155 -43.86 61.19 31.00
C ARG A 155 -42.93 62.39 30.76
N LYS A 156 -41.61 62.20 30.85
CA LYS A 156 -40.63 63.27 30.58
C LYS A 156 -40.60 63.67 29.11
N GLU A 157 -40.78 62.70 28.21
CA GLU A 157 -40.76 62.92 26.77
C GLU A 157 -42.09 63.46 26.22
N MET A 158 -43.22 63.04 26.80
CA MET A 158 -44.56 63.37 26.31
C MET A 158 -45.19 64.62 26.95
N VAL A 159 -44.79 65.01 28.18
CA VAL A 159 -45.36 66.14 28.92
C VAL A 159 -44.27 67.14 29.28
N TYR A 160 -44.15 68.23 28.51
CA TYR A 160 -43.24 69.34 28.83
C TYR A 160 -43.70 70.06 30.11
N GLY A 161 -42.97 69.89 31.22
CA GLY A 161 -42.93 70.89 32.31
C GLY A 161 -43.68 70.61 33.62
N SER A 162 -44.13 69.39 33.94
CA SER A 162 -44.70 69.09 35.28
C SER A 162 -43.60 68.79 36.30
N HIS A 163 -43.49 69.54 37.40
CA HIS A 163 -42.61 69.20 38.52
C HIS A 163 -43.07 67.92 39.25
N TYR A 164 -42.13 67.04 39.57
CA TYR A 164 -42.39 65.71 40.15
C TYR A 164 -42.23 65.74 41.66
N ASN A 165 -43.34 65.90 42.39
CA ASN A 165 -43.29 66.11 43.83
C ASN A 165 -44.01 65.03 44.65
N GLY A 166 -44.45 63.93 44.03
CA GLY A 166 -45.06 62.81 44.73
C GLY A 166 -44.14 62.20 45.81
N CYS A 167 -44.73 61.75 46.91
CA CYS A 167 -44.04 61.06 47.98
C CYS A 167 -43.51 59.69 47.52
N LYS A 168 -42.17 59.54 47.52
CA LYS A 168 -41.47 58.34 47.01
C LYS A 168 -41.92 57.02 47.65
N GLU A 169 -42.38 57.06 48.90
CA GLU A 169 -42.84 55.87 49.63
C GLU A 169 -44.08 55.22 48.99
N TYR A 170 -44.90 56.02 48.29
CA TYR A 170 -46.13 55.56 47.67
C TYR A 170 -46.01 55.21 46.19
N HIS A 171 -44.89 55.51 45.53
CA HIS A 171 -44.66 55.19 44.12
C HIS A 171 -44.87 53.70 43.77
N LYS A 172 -44.47 52.80 44.68
CA LYS A 172 -44.65 51.36 44.49
C LYS A 172 -46.12 50.91 44.50
N ALA A 173 -47.02 51.75 45.01
CA ALA A 173 -48.45 51.46 45.05
C ALA A 173 -49.19 51.88 43.77
N TYR A 174 -48.58 52.69 42.89
CA TYR A 174 -49.30 53.33 41.77
C TYR A 174 -49.88 52.33 40.77
N ILE A 175 -49.07 51.39 40.27
CA ILE A 175 -49.51 50.36 39.30
C ILE A 175 -50.59 49.49 39.93
N ASP A 176 -50.32 48.93 41.11
CA ASP A 176 -51.25 48.03 41.81
C ASP A 176 -52.57 48.74 42.18
N TYR A 177 -52.52 50.04 42.48
CA TYR A 177 -53.71 50.84 42.75
C TYR A 177 -54.56 51.04 41.51
N LEU A 178 -53.95 51.46 40.39
CA LEU A 178 -54.65 51.72 39.13
C LEU A 178 -55.21 50.44 38.50
N GLU A 179 -54.51 49.32 38.66
CA GLU A 179 -54.97 47.99 38.22
C GLU A 179 -55.95 47.31 39.19
N ARG A 180 -56.20 47.93 40.35
CA ARG A 180 -57.09 47.42 41.41
C ARG A 180 -56.63 46.09 42.02
N THR A 181 -55.32 45.86 42.06
CA THR A 181 -54.66 44.67 42.63
C THR A 181 -53.98 44.95 43.97
N LEU A 182 -53.94 46.22 44.42
CA LEU A 182 -53.33 46.62 45.69
C LEU A 182 -54.08 46.02 46.90
N ASP A 183 -53.32 45.47 47.85
CA ASP A 183 -53.86 44.93 49.11
C ASP A 183 -54.74 45.95 49.85
N ARG A 184 -55.83 45.46 50.46
CA ARG A 184 -56.84 46.31 51.10
C ARG A 184 -56.26 47.24 52.16
N SER A 185 -55.31 46.77 52.97
CA SER A 185 -54.70 47.59 54.03
C SER A 185 -53.87 48.72 53.43
N LYS A 186 -53.02 48.40 52.44
CA LYS A 186 -52.19 49.37 51.73
C LYS A 186 -53.00 50.35 50.89
N LYS A 187 -54.12 49.90 50.32
CA LYS A 187 -55.05 50.73 49.56
C LYS A 187 -55.67 51.82 50.43
N ILE A 188 -56.16 51.45 51.63
CA ILE A 188 -56.75 52.42 52.56
C ILE A 188 -55.70 53.45 52.98
N ASP A 189 -54.49 53.02 53.34
CA ASP A 189 -53.39 53.91 53.69
C ASP A 189 -53.05 54.89 52.55
N PHE A 190 -52.95 54.39 51.33
CA PHE A 190 -52.64 55.20 50.15
C PHE A 190 -53.77 56.18 49.79
N GLU A 191 -55.05 55.78 49.89
CA GLU A 191 -56.20 56.67 49.64
C GLU A 191 -56.30 57.79 50.68
N ILE A 192 -56.00 57.50 51.95
CA ILE A 192 -55.90 58.52 53.00
C ILE A 192 -54.81 59.53 52.65
N HIS A 193 -53.64 59.06 52.18
CA HIS A 193 -52.54 59.92 51.80
C HIS A 193 -52.87 60.80 50.59
N ILE A 194 -53.39 60.23 49.50
CA ILE A 194 -53.77 60.99 48.29
C ILE A 194 -54.78 62.09 48.63
N TYR A 195 -55.74 61.83 49.51
CA TYR A 195 -56.74 62.81 49.91
C TYR A 195 -56.12 64.05 50.58
N HIS A 196 -54.96 63.92 51.23
CA HIS A 196 -54.29 65.00 51.96
C HIS A 196 -53.02 65.54 51.28
N CYS A 197 -52.58 64.94 50.18
CA CYS A 197 -51.34 65.30 49.48
C CYS A 197 -51.61 65.63 48.01
N GLN A 198 -51.70 66.93 47.70
CA GLN A 198 -51.93 67.43 46.34
C GLN A 198 -50.83 66.96 45.37
N ASP A 199 -49.57 66.96 45.80
CA ASP A 199 -48.46 66.51 44.97
C ASP A 199 -48.60 65.03 44.55
N CYS A 200 -49.04 64.14 45.45
CA CYS A 200 -49.30 62.73 45.11
C CYS A 200 -50.55 62.55 44.25
N GLN A 201 -51.57 63.39 44.44
CA GLN A 201 -52.78 63.38 43.61
C GLN A 201 -52.46 63.76 42.17
N ASP A 202 -51.71 64.85 41.97
CA ASP A 202 -51.29 65.32 40.66
C ASP A 202 -50.30 64.34 40.01
N ASP A 203 -49.36 63.80 40.78
CA ASP A 203 -48.37 62.83 40.27
C ASP A 203 -49.03 61.52 39.80
N LEU A 204 -49.97 60.98 40.58
CA LEU A 204 -50.75 59.80 40.22
C LEU A 204 -51.65 60.05 39.01
N ALA A 205 -52.27 61.24 38.90
CA ALA A 205 -53.12 61.59 37.77
C ALA A 205 -52.33 61.63 36.45
N VAL A 206 -51.14 62.25 36.45
CA VAL A 206 -50.29 62.26 35.24
C VAL A 206 -49.72 60.86 34.95
N PHE A 207 -49.37 60.09 35.98
CA PHE A 207 -48.96 58.68 35.80
C PHE A 207 -50.08 57.85 35.14
N GLN A 208 -51.32 58.04 35.60
CA GLN A 208 -52.51 57.39 35.03
C GLN A 208 -52.75 57.81 33.58
N ASP A 209 -52.57 59.09 33.23
CA ASP A 209 -52.74 59.58 31.86
C ASP A 209 -51.75 58.93 30.89
N VAL A 210 -50.47 58.86 31.25
CA VAL A 210 -49.44 58.16 30.44
C VAL A 210 -49.77 56.67 30.29
N MET A 211 -50.22 56.02 31.37
CA MET A 211 -50.63 54.62 31.33
C MET A 211 -51.87 54.41 30.43
N LEU A 212 -52.85 55.31 30.48
CA LEU A 212 -54.03 55.28 29.61
C LEU A 212 -53.69 55.55 28.14
N ASN A 213 -52.75 56.45 27.87
CA ASN A 213 -52.23 56.69 26.52
C ASN A 213 -51.57 55.43 25.94
N MET A 214 -50.80 54.70 26.76
CA MET A 214 -50.23 53.39 26.36
C MET A 214 -51.29 52.30 26.17
N LEU A 215 -52.38 52.31 26.93
CA LEU A 215 -53.52 51.38 26.75
C LEU A 215 -54.39 51.73 25.53
N ASN A 216 -54.50 53.02 25.19
CA ASN A 216 -55.20 53.47 24.00
C ASN A 216 -54.37 53.28 22.73
N LEU A 217 -53.04 53.31 22.85
CA LEU A 217 -52.13 52.94 21.77
C LEU A 217 -52.51 51.58 21.17
N THR A 218 -52.83 50.58 21.99
CA THR A 218 -53.27 49.26 21.49
C THR A 218 -54.53 49.33 20.62
N LYS A 219 -55.46 50.27 20.91
CA LYS A 219 -56.69 50.49 20.13
C LYS A 219 -56.44 51.32 18.87
N GLU A 220 -55.55 52.31 18.92
CA GLU A 220 -55.16 53.08 17.73
C GLU A 220 -54.36 52.22 16.75
N ILE A 221 -53.56 51.28 17.27
CA ILE A 221 -52.77 50.35 16.47
C ILE A 221 -53.63 49.31 15.72
N GLU A 222 -54.88 49.04 16.13
CA GLU A 222 -55.80 48.24 15.32
C GLU A 222 -56.03 48.86 13.92
N ASN A 223 -55.72 50.15 13.73
CA ASN A 223 -55.80 50.85 12.44
C ASN A 223 -54.46 50.91 11.66
N PHE A 224 -53.36 50.34 12.18
CA PHE A 224 -52.10 50.28 11.43
C PHE A 224 -52.25 49.31 10.25
N HIS A 225 -52.13 49.82 9.03
CA HIS A 225 -52.27 49.00 7.84
C HIS A 225 -50.96 48.24 7.56
N VAL A 226 -50.96 46.91 7.72
CA VAL A 226 -49.85 46.07 7.29
C VAL A 226 -49.74 46.15 5.76
N PRO A 227 -48.59 46.52 5.17
CA PRO A 227 -48.42 46.59 3.72
C PRO A 227 -48.79 45.25 3.06
N ALA A 228 -49.60 45.31 2.00
CA ALA A 228 -50.14 44.11 1.35
C ALA A 228 -49.04 43.17 0.82
N ASP A 229 -47.91 43.74 0.40
CA ASP A 229 -46.80 43.00 -0.19
C ASP A 229 -45.82 42.40 0.82
N LEU A 230 -45.90 42.76 2.11
CA LEU A 230 -44.94 42.35 3.15
C LEU A 230 -44.75 40.82 3.17
N MET A 231 -45.84 40.10 3.39
CA MET A 231 -45.80 38.63 3.47
C MET A 231 -45.58 37.98 2.10
N GLY A 232 -45.97 38.65 1.01
CA GLY A 232 -45.65 38.22 -0.35
C GLY A 232 -44.14 38.19 -0.62
N ASN A 233 -43.43 39.25 -0.23
CA ASN A 233 -41.98 39.38 -0.36
C ASN A 233 -41.25 38.35 0.51
N VAL A 234 -41.68 38.17 1.76
CA VAL A 234 -41.13 37.15 2.67
C VAL A 234 -41.29 35.74 2.07
N LYS A 235 -42.47 35.41 1.51
CA LYS A 235 -42.73 34.10 0.88
C LYS A 235 -41.83 33.85 -0.32
N ALA A 236 -41.66 34.85 -1.19
CA ALA A 236 -40.79 34.75 -2.36
C ALA A 236 -39.36 34.42 -1.95
N ARG A 237 -38.84 35.10 -0.92
CA ARG A 237 -37.48 34.91 -0.41
C ARG A 237 -37.26 33.53 0.23
N LEU A 238 -38.21 33.05 1.03
CA LEU A 238 -38.15 31.70 1.60
C LEU A 238 -38.10 30.62 0.50
N THR A 239 -38.90 30.80 -0.55
CA THR A 239 -38.98 29.85 -1.69
C THR A 239 -37.68 29.81 -2.51
N GLU A 240 -37.05 30.96 -2.74
CA GLU A 240 -35.78 31.05 -3.47
C GLU A 240 -34.64 30.33 -2.73
N GLN A 241 -34.56 30.53 -1.41
CA GLN A 241 -33.54 29.89 -0.57
C GLN A 241 -33.67 28.35 -0.59
N GLU A 242 -34.89 27.83 -0.58
CA GLU A 242 -35.15 26.39 -0.63
C GLU A 242 -34.73 25.77 -1.97
N LYS A 243 -35.01 26.44 -3.10
CA LYS A 243 -34.55 26.03 -4.44
C LYS A 243 -33.02 25.93 -4.52
N LEU A 244 -32.31 26.93 -3.99
CA LEU A 244 -30.84 26.93 -3.96
C LEU A 244 -30.28 25.77 -3.12
N ARG A 245 -30.93 25.44 -2.00
CA ARG A 245 -30.54 24.31 -1.14
C ARG A 245 -30.72 22.97 -1.85
N GLN A 246 -31.83 22.78 -2.57
CA GLN A 246 -32.09 21.55 -3.34
C GLN A 246 -31.08 21.36 -4.49
N GLN A 247 -30.71 22.42 -5.20
CA GLN A 247 -29.69 22.35 -6.27
C GLN A 247 -28.31 21.97 -5.73
N LYS A 248 -27.86 22.56 -4.61
CA LYS A 248 -26.58 22.20 -3.96
C LYS A 248 -26.56 20.74 -3.53
N ASN A 249 -27.68 20.21 -3.01
CA ASN A 249 -27.76 18.82 -2.59
C ASN A 249 -27.69 17.85 -3.78
N LYS A 250 -28.41 18.14 -4.88
CA LYS A 250 -28.34 17.37 -6.12
C LYS A 250 -26.91 17.30 -6.70
N LYS A 251 -26.16 18.41 -6.64
CA LYS A 251 -24.75 18.46 -7.07
C LYS A 251 -23.84 17.57 -6.21
N ARG A 252 -24.00 17.59 -4.87
CA ARG A 252 -23.22 16.75 -3.94
C ARG A 252 -23.49 15.26 -4.13
N ILE A 253 -24.76 14.87 -4.29
CA ILE A 253 -25.15 13.48 -4.54
C ILE A 253 -24.54 12.98 -5.85
N ARG A 254 -24.56 13.80 -6.92
CA ARG A 254 -23.95 13.43 -8.21
C ARG A 254 -22.43 13.21 -8.10
N ILE A 255 -21.72 14.03 -7.33
CA ILE A 255 -20.28 13.85 -7.08
C ILE A 255 -20.03 12.56 -6.29
N GLY A 256 -20.85 12.27 -5.27
CA GLY A 256 -20.75 11.05 -4.48
C GLY A 256 -20.92 9.78 -5.33
N ILE A 257 -21.87 9.77 -6.28
CA ILE A 257 -22.07 8.64 -7.20
C ILE A 257 -20.85 8.44 -8.11
N VAL A 258 -20.28 9.51 -8.68
CA VAL A 258 -19.09 9.40 -9.54
C VAL A 258 -17.90 8.84 -8.77
N LEU A 259 -17.66 9.31 -7.54
CA LEU A 259 -16.61 8.78 -6.68
C LEU A 259 -16.85 7.31 -6.34
N ALA A 260 -18.08 6.94 -5.97
CA ALA A 260 -18.41 5.54 -5.66
C ALA A 260 -18.20 4.61 -6.87
N SER A 261 -18.59 5.05 -8.07
CA SER A 261 -18.33 4.30 -9.30
C SER A 261 -16.84 4.16 -9.62
N PHE A 262 -16.04 5.19 -9.36
CA PHE A 262 -14.59 5.14 -9.53
C PHE A 262 -13.94 4.13 -8.55
N PHE A 263 -14.32 4.18 -7.26
CA PHE A 263 -13.83 3.21 -6.27
C PHE A 263 -14.30 1.78 -6.58
N ALA A 264 -15.54 1.58 -7.04
CA ALA A 264 -16.01 0.27 -7.46
C ALA A 264 -15.22 -0.28 -8.66
N LEU A 265 -14.81 0.58 -9.60
CA LEU A 265 -13.98 0.20 -10.74
C LEU A 265 -12.55 -0.17 -10.31
N LEU A 266 -11.97 0.55 -9.34
CA LEU A 266 -10.66 0.21 -8.76
C LEU A 266 -10.67 -1.14 -8.01
N ILE A 267 -11.71 -1.38 -7.20
CA ILE A 267 -11.89 -2.67 -6.50
C ILE A 267 -12.11 -3.79 -7.53
N GLY A 268 -12.84 -3.51 -8.61
CA GLY A 268 -12.98 -4.45 -9.73
C GLY A 268 -11.64 -4.79 -10.39
N LEU A 269 -10.78 -3.78 -10.63
CA LEU A 269 -9.43 -4.00 -11.19
C LEU A 269 -8.55 -4.85 -10.27
N GLU A 270 -8.63 -4.67 -8.96
CA GLU A 270 -7.94 -5.51 -7.96
C GLU A 270 -8.31 -6.99 -8.11
N VAL A 271 -9.61 -7.29 -8.15
CA VAL A 271 -10.13 -8.67 -8.23
C VAL A 271 -9.81 -9.35 -9.57
N PHE A 272 -9.74 -8.59 -10.67
CA PHE A 272 -9.56 -9.17 -12.00
C PHE A 272 -8.10 -9.20 -12.49
N THR A 273 -7.21 -8.35 -11.97
CA THR A 273 -5.87 -8.17 -12.56
C THR A 273 -4.71 -8.20 -11.56
N GLY A 274 -4.95 -8.18 -10.25
CA GLY A 274 -3.86 -8.17 -9.25
C GLY A 274 -2.96 -6.92 -9.32
N THR A 275 -3.35 -5.87 -10.06
CA THR A 275 -2.51 -4.71 -10.37
C THR A 275 -2.08 -3.93 -9.13
N PHE A 276 -2.90 -3.94 -8.07
CA PHE A 276 -2.55 -3.29 -6.81
C PHE A 276 -1.42 -4.02 -6.07
N THR A 277 -1.43 -5.36 -6.06
CA THR A 277 -0.36 -6.18 -5.48
C THR A 277 0.97 -5.91 -6.19
N SER A 278 0.95 -5.92 -7.53
CA SER A 278 2.13 -5.58 -8.34
C SER A 278 2.67 -4.17 -8.06
N LEU A 279 1.81 -3.14 -8.02
CA LEU A 279 2.20 -1.77 -7.71
C LEU A 279 2.70 -1.61 -6.26
N TYR A 280 2.05 -2.26 -5.30
CA TYR A 280 2.41 -2.24 -3.89
C TYR A 280 3.83 -2.78 -3.68
N TYR A 281 4.18 -3.93 -4.26
CA TYR A 281 5.52 -4.49 -4.13
C TYR A 281 6.57 -3.74 -4.96
N THR A 282 6.18 -3.09 -6.06
CA THR A 282 7.08 -2.19 -6.80
C THR A 282 7.61 -1.06 -5.91
N TRP A 283 6.80 -0.56 -4.98
CA TRP A 283 7.20 0.54 -4.08
C TRP A 283 7.71 0.08 -2.73
N THR A 284 7.26 -1.07 -2.25
CA THR A 284 7.58 -1.52 -0.89
C THR A 284 8.67 -2.59 -0.86
N GLU A 285 8.88 -3.39 -1.91
CA GLU A 285 9.92 -4.42 -1.95
C GLU A 285 11.18 -3.93 -2.66
N LYS A 286 12.29 -3.99 -1.94
CA LYS A 286 13.59 -3.51 -2.41
C LYS A 286 14.44 -4.63 -2.97
N ASP A 287 14.30 -5.83 -2.40
CA ASP A 287 14.99 -7.02 -2.89
C ASP A 287 14.56 -7.29 -4.34
N GLN A 288 15.54 -7.22 -5.25
CA GLN A 288 15.29 -7.36 -6.68
C GLN A 288 14.97 -8.79 -7.08
N GLU A 289 15.46 -9.77 -6.32
CA GLU A 289 15.21 -11.18 -6.57
C GLU A 289 13.85 -11.62 -6.01
N LEU A 290 13.46 -11.15 -4.82
CA LEU A 290 12.18 -11.50 -4.21
C LEU A 290 10.99 -10.78 -4.86
N ARG A 291 11.15 -9.51 -5.24
CA ARG A 291 10.06 -8.66 -5.74
C ARG A 291 9.26 -9.27 -6.90
N PRO A 292 9.85 -9.87 -7.95
CA PRO A 292 9.10 -10.49 -9.03
C PRO A 292 8.12 -11.57 -8.56
N PHE A 293 8.49 -12.38 -7.57
CA PHE A 293 7.62 -13.41 -7.00
C PHE A 293 6.40 -12.81 -6.30
N LEU A 294 6.63 -11.81 -5.45
CA LEU A 294 5.54 -11.12 -4.72
C LEU A 294 4.61 -10.35 -5.67
N GLN A 295 5.13 -9.77 -6.75
CA GLN A 295 4.32 -9.10 -7.77
C GLN A 295 3.39 -10.05 -8.53
N GLN A 296 3.72 -11.34 -8.57
CA GLN A 296 2.94 -12.39 -9.23
C GLN A 296 2.09 -13.20 -8.25
N ASP A 297 2.02 -12.79 -6.98
CA ASP A 297 1.25 -13.48 -5.92
C ASP A 297 1.73 -14.93 -5.68
N LEU A 298 3.03 -15.19 -5.90
CA LEU A 298 3.64 -16.53 -5.76
C LEU A 298 4.17 -16.81 -4.34
N GLY A 299 4.11 -15.82 -3.46
CA GLY A 299 4.55 -15.91 -2.08
C GLY A 299 4.05 -14.74 -1.27
N GLU A 300 4.12 -14.87 0.05
CA GLU A 300 3.70 -13.84 0.99
C GLU A 300 4.90 -13.25 1.73
N ARG A 301 4.77 -12.00 2.20
CA ARG A 301 5.77 -11.42 3.08
C ARG A 301 5.68 -12.04 4.47
N LEU A 302 6.82 -12.49 4.93
CA LEU A 302 7.04 -12.98 6.28
C LEU A 302 7.87 -11.94 7.05
N ASN A 303 7.52 -11.75 8.32
CA ASN A 303 8.28 -10.94 9.26
C ASN A 303 8.71 -11.84 10.43
N LEU A 304 9.33 -12.96 10.10
CA LEU A 304 9.88 -13.88 11.10
C LEU A 304 11.31 -13.46 11.36
N GLU A 305 11.64 -13.20 12.62
CA GLU A 305 12.98 -12.76 13.03
C GLU A 305 13.44 -13.57 14.24
N ALA A 306 14.72 -13.95 14.24
CA ALA A 306 15.38 -14.58 15.38
C ALA A 306 16.79 -13.97 15.51
N GLU A 307 17.32 -13.94 16.74
CA GLU A 307 18.64 -13.38 17.03
C GLU A 307 19.38 -14.30 18.00
N SER A 308 20.65 -14.59 17.70
CA SER A 308 21.58 -15.37 18.52
C SER A 308 22.96 -14.75 18.38
N ASP A 309 23.66 -14.60 19.50
CA ASP A 309 25.06 -14.13 19.54
C ASP A 309 25.34 -12.82 18.76
N GLY A 310 24.32 -11.94 18.68
CA GLY A 310 24.39 -10.65 17.97
C GLY A 310 24.35 -10.76 16.44
N VAL A 311 23.85 -11.87 15.91
CA VAL A 311 23.45 -11.99 14.51
C VAL A 311 21.94 -12.20 14.45
N LYS A 312 21.26 -11.31 13.71
CA LYS A 312 19.82 -11.33 13.51
C LYS A 312 19.51 -11.90 12.13
N VAL A 313 18.69 -12.94 12.11
CA VAL A 313 18.21 -13.59 10.88
C VAL A 313 16.73 -13.27 10.71
N LYS A 314 16.35 -12.82 9.51
CA LYS A 314 14.97 -12.53 9.13
C LYS A 314 14.58 -13.37 7.93
N ILE A 315 13.48 -14.09 8.02
CA ILE A 315 12.87 -14.76 6.87
C ILE A 315 11.88 -13.78 6.24
N ARG A 316 12.16 -13.39 4.99
CA ARG A 316 11.40 -12.39 4.22
C ARG A 316 10.23 -13.00 3.48
N SER A 317 10.40 -14.20 2.93
CA SER A 317 9.35 -14.93 2.21
C SER A 317 9.77 -16.38 1.96
N ALA A 318 8.82 -17.22 1.58
CA ALA A 318 9.06 -18.56 1.08
C ALA A 318 8.17 -18.84 -0.14
N ILE A 319 8.74 -19.41 -1.19
CA ILE A 319 8.04 -19.81 -2.42
C ILE A 319 8.32 -21.28 -2.65
N ALA A 320 7.28 -22.10 -2.69
CA ALA A 320 7.40 -23.53 -2.94
C ALA A 320 6.66 -23.93 -4.20
N ASP A 321 7.24 -24.86 -4.95
CA ASP A 321 6.61 -25.54 -6.07
C ASP A 321 7.03 -27.02 -6.10
N ASP A 322 6.74 -27.71 -7.21
CA ASP A 322 7.07 -29.13 -7.38
C ASP A 322 8.57 -29.39 -7.59
N ILE A 323 9.37 -28.33 -7.80
CA ILE A 323 10.79 -28.41 -8.10
C ILE A 323 11.64 -28.15 -6.85
N GLN A 324 11.30 -27.10 -6.09
CA GLN A 324 12.05 -26.71 -4.89
C GLN A 324 11.23 -25.78 -3.98
N THR A 325 11.76 -25.49 -2.79
CA THR A 325 11.25 -24.42 -1.93
C THR A 325 12.32 -23.35 -1.72
N LEU A 326 12.12 -22.16 -2.29
CA LEU A 326 13.00 -21.01 -2.08
C LEU A 326 12.63 -20.28 -0.81
N VAL A 327 13.60 -20.08 0.09
CA VAL A 327 13.45 -19.24 1.28
C VAL A 327 14.33 -18.00 1.11
N PHE A 328 13.69 -16.82 1.13
CA PHE A 328 14.36 -15.53 1.07
C PHE A 328 14.60 -15.00 2.47
N TYR A 329 15.83 -14.52 2.72
CA TYR A 329 16.25 -14.10 4.04
C TYR A 329 17.11 -12.84 4.02
N GLU A 330 17.22 -12.21 5.18
CA GLU A 330 18.14 -11.12 5.47
C GLU A 330 18.88 -11.44 6.77
N ILE A 331 20.20 -11.31 6.76
CA ILE A 331 21.04 -11.51 7.94
C ILE A 331 21.75 -10.19 8.26
N GLU A 332 21.63 -9.73 9.50
CA GLU A 332 22.24 -8.52 10.04
C GLU A 332 23.19 -8.91 11.18
N ASP A 333 24.48 -8.61 11.04
CA ASP A 333 25.42 -8.59 12.16
C ASP A 333 25.20 -7.29 12.96
N THR A 334 24.82 -7.42 14.23
CA THR A 334 24.54 -6.29 15.11
C THR A 334 25.76 -5.86 15.92
N ASN A 335 26.80 -6.71 15.96
CA ASN A 335 28.02 -6.47 16.74
C ASN A 335 29.14 -5.87 15.87
N ASP A 336 29.30 -6.35 14.64
CA ASP A 336 30.42 -6.05 13.75
C ASP A 336 29.99 -5.74 12.30
N GLU A 337 30.92 -5.30 11.45
CA GLU A 337 30.69 -5.06 10.01
C GLU A 337 30.89 -6.33 9.16
N ASN A 338 30.33 -7.47 9.58
CA ASN A 338 30.42 -8.72 8.83
C ASN A 338 29.12 -9.04 8.07
N GLN A 339 29.25 -9.74 6.94
CA GLN A 339 28.11 -10.31 6.24
C GLN A 339 28.14 -11.82 6.34
N TYR A 340 26.96 -12.41 6.51
CA TYR A 340 26.80 -13.85 6.62
C TYR A 340 25.77 -14.37 5.63
N MET A 341 25.92 -15.61 5.19
CA MET A 341 24.96 -16.32 4.35
C MET A 341 24.58 -17.67 4.96
N MET A 342 23.40 -18.17 4.59
CA MET A 342 22.98 -19.53 4.89
C MET A 342 23.62 -20.49 3.88
N ASN A 343 24.01 -21.68 4.34
CA ASN A 343 24.47 -22.76 3.48
C ASN A 343 23.61 -24.01 3.77
N TYR A 344 23.00 -24.59 2.73
CA TYR A 344 22.12 -25.76 2.88
C TYR A 344 22.87 -26.96 3.48
N ASP A 345 24.08 -27.22 2.99
CA ASP A 345 24.86 -28.40 3.40
C ASP A 345 25.56 -28.23 4.75
N ASP A 346 25.58 -27.00 5.30
CA ASP A 346 26.32 -26.69 6.53
C ASP A 346 25.58 -25.68 7.40
N GLY A 347 24.82 -26.19 8.37
CA GLY A 347 24.20 -25.40 9.43
C GLY A 347 22.72 -25.07 9.26
N VAL A 348 22.08 -25.48 8.17
CA VAL A 348 20.63 -25.30 7.95
C VAL A 348 19.94 -26.66 7.91
N PHE A 349 18.88 -26.81 8.69
CA PHE A 349 18.15 -28.07 8.83
C PHE A 349 16.64 -27.82 8.80
N VAL A 350 15.89 -28.73 8.18
CA VAL A 350 14.42 -28.77 8.32
C VAL A 350 14.06 -29.88 9.31
N GLU A 351 13.65 -29.52 10.53
CA GLU A 351 13.43 -30.52 11.60
C GLU A 351 12.34 -31.54 11.25
N ASN A 352 11.35 -31.13 10.46
CA ASN A 352 10.26 -31.97 9.98
C ASN A 352 10.40 -32.38 8.51
N GLU A 353 11.64 -32.48 7.99
CA GLU A 353 11.92 -32.77 6.58
C GLU A 353 11.17 -34.00 6.06
N LEU A 354 11.26 -35.14 6.76
CA LEU A 354 10.62 -36.40 6.36
C LEU A 354 9.08 -36.32 6.32
N GLU A 355 8.48 -35.37 7.03
CA GLU A 355 7.03 -35.19 7.07
C GLU A 355 6.52 -34.33 5.91
N ILE A 356 7.27 -33.27 5.55
CA ILE A 356 6.79 -32.19 4.67
C ILE A 356 7.52 -32.09 3.33
N MET A 357 8.76 -32.57 3.23
CA MET A 357 9.59 -32.45 2.04
C MET A 357 9.61 -33.74 1.20
N ASN A 358 9.82 -33.59 -0.10
CA ASN A 358 10.10 -34.69 -1.01
C ASN A 358 11.61 -34.93 -1.09
N THR A 359 12.05 -36.04 -0.51
CA THR A 359 13.48 -36.44 -0.42
C THR A 359 14.06 -37.00 -1.72
N GLU A 360 13.26 -37.14 -2.77
CA GLU A 360 13.75 -37.53 -4.11
C GLU A 360 14.35 -36.33 -4.87
N GLY A 361 14.08 -35.10 -4.42
CA GLY A 361 14.66 -33.89 -4.99
C GLY A 361 16.06 -33.59 -4.46
N HIS A 362 16.74 -32.65 -5.13
CA HIS A 362 18.00 -32.07 -4.66
C HIS A 362 17.88 -30.54 -4.61
N PRO A 363 18.33 -29.90 -3.53
CA PRO A 363 18.31 -28.45 -3.42
C PRO A 363 19.35 -27.84 -4.36
N ARG A 364 19.01 -26.68 -4.92
CA ARG A 364 19.90 -25.95 -5.83
C ARG A 364 20.85 -25.05 -5.06
N TYR A 365 22.09 -25.02 -5.52
CA TYR A 365 23.06 -24.05 -5.04
C TYR A 365 22.84 -22.70 -5.73
N TYR A 366 22.62 -21.66 -4.93
CA TYR A 366 22.57 -20.29 -5.39
C TYR A 366 23.80 -19.54 -4.86
N PRO A 367 24.73 -19.10 -5.74
CA PRO A 367 25.89 -18.34 -5.29
C PRO A 367 25.43 -16.98 -4.70
N PRO A 368 26.16 -16.46 -3.70
CA PRO A 368 25.79 -15.19 -3.08
C PRO A 368 25.90 -14.03 -4.09
N ASP A 369 24.87 -13.20 -4.18
CA ASP A 369 24.92 -11.99 -4.98
C ASP A 369 25.68 -10.88 -4.24
N LEU A 370 26.98 -10.80 -4.51
CA LEU A 370 27.87 -9.76 -3.99
C LEU A 370 27.86 -8.47 -4.84
N LYS A 371 27.18 -8.47 -5.99
CA LYS A 371 27.22 -7.37 -6.97
C LYS A 371 26.01 -6.44 -6.87
N SER A 372 24.88 -6.86 -6.30
CA SER A 372 23.70 -5.99 -6.13
C SER A 372 23.97 -4.75 -5.28
N ASN A 373 23.24 -3.68 -5.58
CA ASN A 373 23.32 -2.43 -4.83
C ASN A 373 22.86 -2.61 -3.38
N GLU A 374 21.86 -3.46 -3.18
CA GLU A 374 21.23 -3.77 -1.90
C GLU A 374 22.25 -4.42 -0.96
N ASN A 375 22.89 -5.50 -1.40
CA ASN A 375 23.96 -6.13 -0.63
C ASN A 375 25.17 -5.22 -0.50
N ASN A 376 25.47 -4.35 -1.46
CA ASN A 376 26.60 -3.40 -1.37
C ASN A 376 26.37 -2.19 -0.48
N LYS A 377 25.13 -1.95 -0.02
CA LYS A 377 24.77 -0.73 0.71
C LYS A 377 25.25 -0.72 2.16
N GLU A 378 25.02 -1.82 2.88
CA GLU A 378 25.27 -1.95 4.32
C GLU A 378 26.26 -3.08 4.54
N LYS A 379 27.41 -2.79 5.18
CA LYS A 379 28.51 -3.75 5.32
C LYS A 379 28.21 -4.89 6.28
N ASN A 380 27.20 -4.74 7.12
CA ASN A 380 26.79 -5.71 8.13
C ASN A 380 25.48 -6.45 7.77
N VAL A 381 24.89 -6.19 6.59
CA VAL A 381 23.60 -6.76 6.18
C VAL A 381 23.75 -7.50 4.86
N PHE A 382 23.28 -8.74 4.79
CA PHE A 382 23.22 -9.52 3.56
C PHE A 382 21.82 -10.07 3.32
N GLN A 383 21.32 -9.91 2.11
CA GLN A 383 20.08 -10.47 1.60
C GLN A 383 20.43 -11.61 0.64
N GLY A 384 19.77 -12.75 0.83
CA GLY A 384 20.01 -13.93 0.03
C GLY A 384 18.79 -14.84 -0.03
N LYS A 385 18.95 -15.92 -0.79
CA LYS A 385 17.96 -16.99 -0.89
C LYS A 385 18.66 -18.34 -0.79
N ILE A 386 17.94 -19.32 -0.27
CA ILE A 386 18.38 -20.71 -0.17
C ILE A 386 17.31 -21.62 -0.79
N SER A 387 17.76 -22.64 -1.52
CA SER A 387 16.89 -23.72 -1.96
C SER A 387 16.78 -24.77 -0.87
N LEU A 388 15.56 -25.10 -0.49
CA LEU A 388 15.22 -26.33 0.22
C LEU A 388 14.57 -27.32 -0.77
N LEU A 389 14.36 -28.54 -0.30
CA LEU A 389 13.64 -29.58 -1.05
C LEU A 389 12.20 -29.14 -1.42
N PRO A 390 11.63 -29.70 -2.50
CA PRO A 390 10.23 -29.46 -2.86
C PRO A 390 9.28 -30.02 -1.81
N LEU A 391 8.10 -29.40 -1.67
CA LEU A 391 7.08 -29.86 -0.73
C LEU A 391 6.40 -31.13 -1.22
N LYS A 392 6.16 -32.06 -0.29
CA LYS A 392 5.35 -33.26 -0.52
C LYS A 392 3.85 -32.97 -0.47
N THR A 393 3.43 -31.98 0.30
CA THR A 393 2.03 -31.60 0.52
C THR A 393 1.70 -30.24 -0.10
N GLU A 394 0.42 -29.99 -0.39
CA GLU A 394 -0.04 -28.70 -0.94
C GLU A 394 0.15 -27.52 0.02
N ASN A 395 0.04 -27.76 1.34
CA ASN A 395 0.27 -26.77 2.37
C ASN A 395 1.03 -27.40 3.53
N GLY A 396 1.79 -26.59 4.26
CA GLY A 396 2.38 -27.00 5.53
C GLY A 396 3.23 -25.92 6.18
N THR A 397 3.93 -26.29 7.23
CA THR A 397 4.83 -25.42 7.98
C THR A 397 6.22 -26.04 8.03
N ILE A 398 7.20 -25.36 7.47
CA ILE A 398 8.61 -25.76 7.52
C ILE A 398 9.17 -25.34 8.87
N LYS A 399 9.72 -26.29 9.64
CA LYS A 399 10.45 -26.01 10.87
C LYS A 399 11.93 -25.86 10.54
N LEU A 400 12.34 -24.64 10.23
CA LEU A 400 13.71 -24.33 9.83
C LEU A 400 14.56 -24.06 11.07
N LYS A 401 15.65 -24.81 11.23
CA LYS A 401 16.64 -24.65 12.27
C LYS A 401 17.99 -24.29 11.65
N ILE A 402 18.59 -23.22 12.14
CA ILE A 402 19.90 -22.75 11.71
C ILE A 402 20.84 -22.79 12.91
N THR A 403 22.00 -23.41 12.73
CA THR A 403 23.02 -23.53 13.78
C THR A 403 24.36 -22.89 13.40
N LYS A 404 24.57 -22.63 12.12
CA LYS A 404 25.81 -22.08 11.59
C LYS A 404 25.52 -21.18 10.39
N LEU A 405 26.24 -20.07 10.30
CA LEU A 405 26.17 -19.11 9.22
C LEU A 405 27.58 -18.87 8.66
N LEU A 406 27.71 -18.87 7.33
CA LEU A 406 28.99 -18.70 6.67
C LEU A 406 29.32 -17.23 6.49
N LYS A 407 30.52 -16.79 6.87
CA LYS A 407 30.99 -15.41 6.68
C LYS A 407 31.37 -15.17 5.21
N LEU A 408 30.89 -14.08 4.62
CA LEU A 408 31.20 -13.66 3.26
C LEU A 408 32.50 -12.84 3.20
N ILE A 409 33.35 -13.12 2.20
CA ILE A 409 34.58 -12.37 1.91
C ILE A 409 34.33 -11.42 0.73
N ARG A 410 34.62 -10.14 0.91
CA ARG A 410 34.40 -9.09 -0.11
C ARG A 410 35.65 -8.62 -0.86
N ASP A 411 36.84 -8.87 -0.32
CA ASP A 411 38.07 -8.37 -0.96
C ASP A 411 38.47 -9.24 -2.15
N SER A 412 38.53 -8.62 -3.33
CA SER A 412 38.81 -9.24 -4.63
C SER A 412 40.22 -9.82 -4.77
N SER A 413 41.16 -9.49 -3.86
CA SER A 413 42.50 -10.08 -3.87
C SER A 413 42.50 -11.55 -3.42
N ASP A 414 41.50 -11.95 -2.63
CA ASP A 414 41.42 -13.26 -2.00
C ASP A 414 40.41 -14.19 -2.67
N GLN A 415 39.59 -13.68 -3.61
CA GLN A 415 38.57 -14.47 -4.32
C GLN A 415 39.14 -15.54 -5.25
N ASN A 416 40.37 -15.35 -5.75
CA ASN A 416 41.06 -16.30 -6.63
C ASN A 416 42.02 -17.24 -5.87
N ASP A 417 42.14 -17.09 -4.55
CA ASP A 417 43.00 -17.95 -3.74
C ASP A 417 42.19 -19.16 -3.27
N ILE A 418 42.45 -20.32 -3.87
CA ILE A 418 41.82 -21.60 -3.52
C ILE A 418 42.02 -21.91 -2.01
N SER A 419 43.07 -21.37 -1.39
CA SER A 419 43.34 -21.50 0.05
C SER A 419 42.48 -20.61 0.96
N ALA A 420 41.81 -19.58 0.42
CA ALA A 420 40.89 -18.71 1.17
C ALA A 420 39.56 -19.42 1.50
N ASN A 421 39.13 -20.37 0.67
CA ASN A 421 37.93 -21.18 0.91
C ASN A 421 38.09 -22.19 2.07
N GLU A 422 39.32 -22.62 2.38
CA GLU A 422 39.57 -23.57 3.48
C GLU A 422 39.50 -22.90 4.88
N ASN A 423 39.53 -21.56 4.95
CA ASN A 423 39.47 -20.77 6.19
C ASN A 423 38.27 -19.82 6.24
N LEU A 424 37.12 -20.24 5.70
CA LEU A 424 35.89 -19.46 5.85
C LEU A 424 35.48 -19.39 7.32
N GLY A 425 35.50 -18.18 7.87
CA GLY A 425 34.93 -17.93 9.20
C GLY A 425 33.44 -18.26 9.21
N TYR A 426 32.95 -18.73 10.36
CA TYR A 426 31.54 -19.02 10.55
C TYR A 426 31.09 -18.48 11.90
N GLU A 427 29.82 -18.10 11.96
CA GLU A 427 29.16 -17.77 13.21
C GLU A 427 28.26 -18.94 13.62
N THR A 428 28.34 -19.35 14.89
CA THR A 428 27.48 -20.41 15.43
C THR A 428 26.43 -19.80 16.33
N GLY A 429 25.21 -20.33 16.28
CA GLY A 429 24.13 -19.85 17.13
C GLY A 429 22.93 -20.80 17.02
N GLU A 430 21.75 -20.34 17.45
CA GLU A 430 20.52 -21.11 17.28
C GLU A 430 19.37 -20.19 16.83
N TRP A 431 18.99 -20.29 15.55
CA TRP A 431 17.85 -19.57 14.99
C TRP A 431 16.80 -20.56 14.50
N ASN A 432 15.61 -20.50 15.07
CA ASN A 432 14.51 -21.42 14.77
C ASN A 432 13.31 -20.65 14.20
N PHE A 433 12.71 -21.18 13.13
CA PHE A 433 11.59 -20.57 12.44
C PHE A 433 10.50 -21.59 12.12
N GLU A 434 9.25 -21.16 12.22
CA GLU A 434 8.10 -21.88 11.67
C GLU A 434 7.59 -21.10 10.46
N ILE A 435 7.89 -21.59 9.27
CA ILE A 435 7.62 -20.91 8.00
C ILE A 435 6.37 -21.54 7.37
N PRO A 436 5.20 -20.87 7.39
CA PRO A 436 4.03 -21.35 6.67
C PRO A 436 4.28 -21.23 5.17
N VAL A 437 3.90 -22.27 4.42
CA VAL A 437 4.13 -22.31 2.97
C VAL A 437 3.02 -23.08 2.26
N THR A 438 2.67 -22.59 1.08
CA THR A 438 1.71 -23.20 0.15
C THR A 438 2.46 -23.53 -1.14
N LYS A 439 2.35 -24.78 -1.59
CA LYS A 439 2.94 -25.23 -2.84
C LYS A 439 2.15 -24.65 -4.01
N GLN A 440 2.88 -24.06 -4.95
CA GLN A 440 2.35 -23.48 -6.17
C GLN A 440 2.48 -24.51 -7.32
N PRO A 441 1.51 -24.58 -8.24
CA PRO A 441 1.51 -25.58 -9.30
C PRO A 441 2.52 -25.25 -10.40
N SER A 442 3.14 -26.30 -10.95
CA SER A 442 3.96 -26.22 -12.16
C SER A 442 3.13 -26.54 -13.40
N VAL A 443 3.46 -25.94 -14.56
CA VAL A 443 2.77 -26.23 -15.83
C VAL A 443 3.75 -26.83 -16.84
N GLU A 444 3.36 -27.97 -17.41
CA GLU A 444 4.17 -28.68 -18.41
C GLU A 444 3.62 -28.45 -19.83
N TYR A 445 4.53 -28.34 -20.79
CA TYR A 445 4.23 -28.18 -22.21
C TYR A 445 5.02 -29.20 -23.02
N ASP A 446 4.32 -30.06 -23.76
CA ASP A 446 4.96 -30.98 -24.70
C ASP A 446 5.48 -30.19 -25.91
N LEU A 447 6.77 -30.32 -26.20
CA LEU A 447 7.43 -29.63 -27.30
C LEU A 447 7.43 -30.48 -28.58
N ASN A 448 7.80 -31.76 -28.46
CA ASN A 448 7.84 -32.75 -29.55
C ASN A 448 8.55 -32.26 -30.84
N GLU A 449 9.59 -31.43 -30.70
CA GLU A 449 10.37 -30.92 -31.83
C GLU A 449 11.70 -31.66 -31.93
N GLN A 450 12.19 -31.87 -33.14
CA GLN A 450 13.47 -32.53 -33.39
C GLN A 450 14.29 -31.72 -34.38
N THR A 451 15.58 -31.58 -34.08
CA THR A 451 16.57 -30.91 -34.92
C THR A 451 17.83 -31.77 -35.04
N GLU A 452 18.78 -31.32 -35.84
CA GLU A 452 20.14 -31.86 -35.86
C GLU A 452 21.12 -30.81 -35.36
N VAL A 453 21.96 -31.20 -34.41
CA VAL A 453 23.05 -30.37 -33.88
C VAL A 453 24.35 -31.03 -34.26
N GLU A 454 25.17 -30.35 -35.07
CA GLU A 454 26.37 -30.95 -35.67
C GLU A 454 26.07 -32.32 -36.35
N GLY A 455 24.88 -32.52 -36.92
CA GLY A 455 24.47 -33.78 -37.56
C GLY A 455 24.14 -34.94 -36.61
N VAL A 456 24.03 -34.67 -35.30
CA VAL A 456 23.48 -35.59 -34.30
C VAL A 456 22.02 -35.19 -34.01
N PRO A 457 21.05 -36.11 -34.07
CA PRO A 457 19.66 -35.80 -33.75
C PRO A 457 19.48 -35.40 -32.28
N VAL A 458 18.80 -34.26 -32.06
CA VAL A 458 18.41 -33.75 -30.74
C VAL A 458 16.91 -33.48 -30.75
N ARG A 459 16.21 -34.00 -29.73
CA ARG A 459 14.76 -33.86 -29.57
C ARG A 459 14.46 -33.01 -28.35
N PHE A 460 13.55 -32.05 -28.45
CA PHE A 460 13.04 -31.28 -27.32
C PHE A 460 11.70 -31.88 -26.90
N ASP A 461 11.65 -32.38 -25.68
CA ASP A 461 10.56 -33.23 -25.20
C ASP A 461 9.50 -32.39 -24.50
N LYS A 462 9.93 -31.62 -23.50
CA LYS A 462 9.06 -30.94 -22.57
C LYS A 462 9.68 -29.64 -22.07
N LEU A 463 8.83 -28.63 -21.89
CA LEU A 463 9.14 -27.43 -21.11
C LEU A 463 8.26 -27.42 -19.86
N THR A 464 8.87 -27.37 -18.68
CA THR A 464 8.17 -27.18 -17.40
C THR A 464 8.40 -25.77 -16.92
N ILE A 465 7.32 -25.01 -16.72
CA ILE A 465 7.35 -23.67 -16.12
C ILE A 465 6.82 -23.80 -14.71
N ALA A 466 7.72 -23.72 -13.74
CA ALA A 466 7.41 -23.68 -12.33
C ALA A 466 7.71 -22.26 -11.77
N PRO A 467 7.03 -21.84 -10.69
CA PRO A 467 7.25 -20.55 -10.03
C PRO A 467 8.71 -20.22 -9.73
N THR A 468 9.52 -21.21 -9.34
CA THR A 468 10.92 -21.05 -8.92
C THR A 468 11.93 -21.44 -10.00
N ALA A 469 11.52 -22.10 -11.09
CA ALA A 469 12.42 -22.58 -12.12
C ALA A 469 11.72 -22.84 -13.47
N THR A 470 12.45 -22.65 -14.56
CA THR A 470 12.03 -23.12 -15.89
C THR A 470 12.92 -24.28 -16.31
N ILE A 471 12.35 -25.41 -16.72
CA ILE A 471 13.12 -26.64 -17.02
C ILE A 471 12.87 -27.07 -18.46
N LEU A 472 13.94 -27.20 -19.24
CA LEU A 472 13.90 -27.76 -20.59
C LEU A 472 14.40 -29.21 -20.55
N GLN A 473 13.54 -30.14 -20.94
CA GLN A 473 13.89 -31.54 -21.13
C GLN A 473 14.15 -31.82 -22.60
N TYR A 474 15.28 -32.46 -22.89
CA TYR A 474 15.69 -32.80 -24.25
C TYR A 474 16.39 -34.16 -24.30
N GLY A 475 16.30 -34.83 -25.45
CA GLY A 475 16.97 -36.08 -25.73
C GLY A 475 18.09 -35.89 -26.75
N ILE A 476 19.22 -36.56 -26.53
CA ILE A 476 20.31 -36.69 -27.50
C ILE A 476 20.36 -38.13 -28.00
N ASN A 477 20.44 -38.30 -29.32
CA ASN A 477 20.54 -39.62 -29.93
C ASN A 477 22.00 -40.10 -30.01
N SER A 478 22.25 -41.36 -29.66
CA SER A 478 23.56 -42.01 -29.62
C SER A 478 23.78 -43.06 -30.73
N GLU A 479 22.95 -43.08 -31.79
CA GLU A 479 23.02 -44.10 -32.84
C GLU A 479 24.27 -43.99 -33.75
N LYS A 480 24.91 -42.82 -33.82
CA LYS A 480 26.13 -42.59 -34.61
C LYS A 480 27.39 -42.76 -33.74
N PRO A 481 28.09 -43.91 -33.78
CA PRO A 481 29.24 -44.14 -32.90
C PRO A 481 30.45 -43.24 -33.23
N GLU A 482 30.59 -42.80 -34.49
CA GLU A 482 31.73 -41.98 -34.93
C GLU A 482 31.81 -40.61 -34.24
N LYS A 483 30.68 -40.10 -33.74
CA LYS A 483 30.58 -38.77 -33.11
C LYS A 483 29.45 -38.72 -32.10
N MET A 484 29.79 -38.41 -30.86
CA MET A 484 28.88 -38.35 -29.73
C MET A 484 28.85 -36.93 -29.15
N ILE A 485 27.67 -36.44 -28.77
CA ILE A 485 27.55 -35.23 -27.95
C ILE A 485 27.59 -35.67 -26.49
N ASP A 486 28.63 -35.23 -25.77
CA ASP A 486 28.80 -35.50 -24.35
C ASP A 486 28.00 -34.49 -23.51
N VAL A 487 28.05 -33.22 -23.91
CA VAL A 487 27.36 -32.11 -23.23
C VAL A 487 26.80 -31.14 -24.27
N LEU A 488 25.55 -30.74 -24.09
CA LEU A 488 24.90 -29.66 -24.85
C LEU A 488 24.55 -28.51 -23.90
N ASN A 489 25.18 -27.37 -24.10
CA ASN A 489 24.93 -26.15 -23.34
C ASN A 489 24.07 -25.17 -24.13
N PHE A 490 23.23 -24.45 -23.42
CA PHE A 490 22.33 -23.43 -23.96
C PHE A 490 22.83 -22.06 -23.54
N GLU A 491 22.69 -21.05 -24.40
CA GLU A 491 23.04 -19.67 -24.05
C GLU A 491 21.88 -18.96 -23.36
N ASN A 492 20.65 -19.16 -23.85
CA ASN A 492 19.42 -18.67 -23.24
C ASN A 492 18.21 -19.42 -23.81
N LEU A 493 17.10 -19.31 -23.10
CA LEU A 493 15.78 -19.71 -23.56
C LEU A 493 14.93 -18.45 -23.71
N GLU A 494 14.31 -18.26 -24.87
CA GLU A 494 13.41 -17.13 -25.11
C GLU A 494 11.97 -17.63 -25.28
N VAL A 495 11.07 -17.18 -24.40
CA VAL A 495 9.66 -17.58 -24.41
C VAL A 495 8.80 -16.32 -24.55
N ASN A 496 7.96 -16.25 -25.59
CA ASN A 496 7.13 -15.07 -25.88
C ASN A 496 7.93 -13.74 -25.86
N ASN A 497 9.14 -13.75 -26.43
CA ASN A 497 10.11 -12.63 -26.43
C ASN A 497 10.74 -12.27 -25.07
N LYS A 498 10.62 -13.13 -24.05
CA LYS A 498 11.33 -12.99 -22.78
C LYS A 498 12.48 -13.97 -22.70
N LYS A 499 13.70 -13.46 -22.59
CA LYS A 499 14.91 -14.27 -22.41
C LYS A 499 15.13 -14.62 -20.95
N VAL A 500 15.36 -15.89 -20.66
CA VAL A 500 15.79 -16.41 -19.36
C VAL A 500 17.15 -17.09 -19.52
N LYS A 501 18.01 -16.93 -18.51
CA LYS A 501 19.37 -17.47 -18.54
C LYS A 501 19.36 -18.91 -18.02
N PRO A 502 20.25 -19.76 -18.54
CA PRO A 502 20.47 -21.08 -17.97
C PRO A 502 21.08 -20.95 -16.57
N ASP A 503 20.72 -21.89 -15.71
CA ASP A 503 21.40 -22.11 -14.44
C ASP A 503 22.75 -22.79 -14.71
N THR A 504 23.84 -22.06 -14.50
CA THR A 504 25.21 -22.51 -14.77
C THR A 504 25.59 -23.77 -13.97
N TYR A 505 24.92 -24.03 -12.84
CA TYR A 505 25.18 -25.17 -11.97
C TYR A 505 24.07 -26.23 -12.01
N GLY A 506 23.02 -26.01 -12.81
CA GLY A 506 21.77 -26.76 -12.77
C GLY A 506 21.56 -27.79 -13.89
N GLY A 507 22.58 -28.16 -14.65
CA GLY A 507 22.48 -29.24 -15.65
C GLY A 507 22.57 -30.61 -14.98
N TYR A 508 21.51 -31.41 -15.06
CA TYR A 508 21.49 -32.77 -14.48
C TYR A 508 21.20 -33.83 -15.55
N PHE A 509 21.96 -34.92 -15.50
CA PHE A 509 21.65 -36.16 -16.18
C PHE A 509 20.41 -36.79 -15.50
N MET A 510 19.36 -37.07 -16.25
CA MET A 510 18.26 -37.90 -15.75
C MET A 510 18.51 -39.34 -16.16
N ASP A 511 18.84 -40.19 -15.20
CA ASP A 511 18.82 -41.64 -15.41
C ASP A 511 17.37 -42.10 -15.55
N SER A 512 16.83 -42.02 -16.77
CA SER A 512 15.54 -42.60 -17.09
C SER A 512 15.60 -43.30 -18.44
N GLN A 513 15.62 -44.64 -18.35
CA GLN A 513 15.31 -45.64 -19.38
C GLN A 513 15.88 -45.32 -20.77
N GLN A 514 17.01 -45.95 -21.10
CA GLN A 514 17.56 -46.09 -22.45
C GLN A 514 16.53 -46.76 -23.38
N TYR A 515 15.51 -46.03 -23.80
CA TYR A 515 14.65 -46.41 -24.91
C TYR A 515 15.41 -46.08 -26.19
N MET A 516 15.90 -47.12 -26.87
CA MET A 516 16.28 -47.07 -28.30
C MET A 516 17.23 -45.91 -28.67
N ASN A 517 18.44 -45.89 -28.10
CA ASN A 517 19.52 -44.95 -28.46
C ASN A 517 19.26 -43.46 -28.12
N TRP A 518 18.32 -43.15 -27.24
CA TRP A 518 18.11 -41.77 -26.75
C TRP A 518 18.47 -41.66 -25.27
N THR A 519 19.22 -40.61 -24.95
CA THR A 519 19.56 -40.22 -23.58
C THR A 519 18.88 -38.89 -23.26
N THR A 520 18.13 -38.85 -22.16
CA THR A 520 17.35 -37.68 -21.76
C THR A 520 18.12 -36.84 -20.74
N PHE A 521 18.10 -35.52 -20.94
CA PHE A 521 18.76 -34.53 -20.11
C PHE A 521 17.76 -33.44 -19.72
N GLN A 522 18.07 -32.74 -18.63
CA GLN A 522 17.35 -31.54 -18.22
C GLN A 522 18.32 -30.38 -18.00
N THR A 523 17.93 -29.21 -18.52
CA THR A 523 18.61 -27.95 -18.22
C THR A 523 17.63 -27.01 -17.53
N ASN A 524 18.10 -26.43 -16.45
CA ASN A 524 17.37 -25.45 -15.66
C ASN A 524 17.69 -24.03 -16.15
N PHE A 525 16.69 -23.16 -16.07
CA PHE A 525 16.75 -21.74 -16.38
C PHE A 525 16.07 -20.95 -15.27
N ASP A 526 16.35 -19.64 -15.24
CA ASP A 526 15.67 -18.70 -14.34
C ASP A 526 14.13 -18.84 -14.44
N PRO A 527 13.41 -18.62 -13.33
CA PRO A 527 11.95 -18.67 -13.34
C PRO A 527 11.35 -17.67 -14.34
N LEU A 528 10.39 -18.17 -15.12
CA LEU A 528 9.70 -17.40 -16.14
C LEU A 528 8.30 -17.01 -15.65
N PHE A 529 8.07 -15.71 -15.50
CA PHE A 529 6.77 -15.17 -15.09
C PHE A 529 5.95 -14.69 -16.29
N GLY A 530 4.64 -14.99 -16.30
CA GLY A 530 3.67 -14.35 -17.20
C GLY A 530 2.80 -15.31 -18.01
N GLU A 531 2.44 -14.89 -19.22
CA GLU A 531 1.46 -15.58 -20.06
C GLU A 531 1.94 -16.94 -20.59
N LYS A 532 0.95 -17.80 -20.91
CA LYS A 532 1.15 -19.10 -21.55
C LYS A 532 2.11 -19.00 -22.74
N PRO A 533 3.14 -19.85 -22.84
CA PRO A 533 4.08 -19.87 -23.95
C PRO A 533 3.34 -20.16 -25.28
N LYS A 534 3.66 -19.38 -26.31
CA LYS A 534 3.17 -19.53 -27.70
C LYS A 534 4.34 -19.79 -28.64
N GLU A 535 5.44 -19.09 -28.43
CA GLU A 535 6.69 -19.24 -29.18
C GLU A 535 7.84 -19.43 -28.20
N ILE A 536 8.68 -20.42 -28.47
CA ILE A 536 9.87 -20.77 -27.70
C ILE A 536 11.04 -20.79 -28.67
N ASN A 537 12.10 -20.04 -28.38
CA ASN A 537 13.36 -20.07 -29.10
C ASN A 537 14.45 -20.56 -28.15
N VAL A 538 15.05 -21.70 -28.47
CA VAL A 538 16.16 -22.28 -27.73
C VAL A 538 17.45 -21.84 -28.41
N GLN A 539 18.23 -20.97 -27.75
CA GLN A 539 19.54 -20.54 -28.24
C GLN A 539 20.59 -21.56 -27.78
N LEU A 540 21.16 -22.31 -28.72
CA LEU A 540 22.29 -23.19 -28.43
C LEU A 540 23.53 -22.34 -28.13
N GLY A 541 24.38 -22.81 -27.21
CA GLY A 541 25.57 -22.07 -26.77
C GLY A 541 26.87 -22.80 -27.11
N SER A 542 27.08 -23.98 -26.57
CA SER A 542 28.26 -24.80 -26.87
C SER A 542 27.95 -26.28 -26.77
N ILE A 543 28.76 -27.10 -27.44
CA ILE A 543 28.66 -28.54 -27.33
C ILE A 543 30.05 -29.12 -27.12
N ASN A 544 30.13 -30.12 -26.26
CA ASN A 544 31.30 -30.98 -26.15
C ASN A 544 31.06 -32.25 -26.96
N LEU A 545 31.95 -32.53 -27.89
CA LEU A 545 31.90 -33.67 -28.80
C LEU A 545 33.05 -34.62 -28.49
N THR A 546 32.75 -35.91 -28.49
CA THR A 546 33.75 -36.96 -28.61
C THR A 546 33.68 -37.60 -29.99
N PHE A 547 34.82 -37.61 -30.68
CA PHE A 547 34.99 -38.28 -31.97
C PHE A 547 35.66 -39.62 -31.75
N GLN A 548 35.14 -40.68 -32.38
CA GLN A 548 35.84 -41.97 -32.45
C GLN A 548 36.74 -41.96 -33.68
N ASP A 549 38.06 -41.92 -33.44
CA ASP A 549 39.09 -41.91 -34.48
C ASP A 549 40.27 -42.78 -34.02
N PRO A 550 40.13 -44.12 -34.06
CA PRO A 550 41.08 -44.99 -33.40
C PRO A 550 42.45 -44.99 -34.09
N LYS A 551 43.51 -44.85 -33.31
CA LYS A 551 44.89 -44.94 -33.76
C LYS A 551 45.78 -45.65 -32.75
N THR A 552 46.56 -46.60 -33.24
CA THR A 552 47.50 -47.37 -32.42
C THR A 552 48.94 -46.94 -32.70
N ILE A 553 49.71 -46.72 -31.64
CA ILE A 553 51.12 -46.35 -31.69
C ILE A 553 51.92 -47.37 -30.89
N GLU A 554 52.89 -48.01 -31.54
CA GLU A 554 53.79 -48.96 -30.87
C GLU A 554 54.79 -48.21 -29.97
N LEU A 555 54.91 -48.68 -28.74
CA LEU A 555 55.83 -48.18 -27.71
C LEU A 555 57.01 -49.15 -27.60
N ASP A 556 58.22 -48.62 -27.64
CA ASP A 556 59.45 -49.42 -27.57
C ASP A 556 60.46 -48.73 -26.66
N ALA A 557 60.57 -49.25 -25.44
CA ALA A 557 61.47 -48.75 -24.42
C ALA A 557 62.96 -48.86 -24.78
N THR A 558 63.32 -49.58 -25.86
CA THR A 558 64.70 -49.68 -26.34
C THR A 558 65.11 -48.51 -27.25
N LYS A 559 64.13 -47.75 -27.76
CA LYS A 559 64.38 -46.59 -28.63
C LYS A 559 64.71 -45.33 -27.83
N GLN A 560 65.34 -44.37 -28.50
CA GLN A 560 65.53 -43.02 -27.96
C GLN A 560 64.23 -42.22 -28.09
N TYR A 561 63.93 -41.40 -27.08
CA TYR A 561 62.81 -40.46 -27.03
C TYR A 561 63.36 -39.03 -26.93
N PRO A 562 62.66 -38.00 -27.45
CA PRO A 562 61.26 -38.01 -27.91
C PRO A 562 61.03 -38.72 -29.25
N GLN A 563 59.83 -39.27 -29.45
CA GLN A 563 59.33 -39.79 -30.73
C GLN A 563 58.01 -39.12 -31.09
N THR A 564 57.84 -38.70 -32.33
CA THR A 564 56.65 -37.97 -32.77
C THR A 564 55.77 -38.78 -33.72
N PHE A 565 54.48 -38.46 -33.74
CA PHE A 565 53.52 -38.98 -34.70
C PHE A 565 52.42 -37.95 -35.00
N GLU A 566 51.90 -37.99 -36.23
CA GLU A 566 50.82 -37.10 -36.67
C GLU A 566 49.46 -37.66 -36.25
N TYR A 567 48.57 -36.87 -35.64
CA TYR A 567 47.21 -37.28 -35.33
C TYR A 567 46.25 -36.09 -35.30
N ALA A 568 45.08 -36.23 -35.93
CA ALA A 568 44.04 -35.19 -35.99
C ALA A 568 44.55 -33.77 -36.31
N GLY A 569 45.56 -33.67 -37.18
CA GLY A 569 46.14 -32.40 -37.63
C GLY A 569 47.19 -31.77 -36.70
N SER A 570 47.63 -32.48 -35.65
CA SER A 570 48.74 -32.07 -34.78
C SER A 570 49.88 -33.10 -34.77
N THR A 571 51.10 -32.64 -34.48
CA THR A 571 52.26 -33.50 -34.22
C THR A 571 52.37 -33.76 -32.71
N ILE A 572 51.99 -34.97 -32.27
CA ILE A 572 52.11 -35.40 -30.89
C ILE A 572 53.51 -35.96 -30.64
N SER A 573 54.11 -35.63 -29.49
CA SER A 573 55.38 -36.17 -29.02
C SER A 573 55.18 -37.13 -27.85
N ILE A 574 55.77 -38.32 -27.93
CA ILE A 574 56.04 -39.15 -26.77
C ILE A 574 57.40 -38.69 -26.26
N ASP A 575 57.42 -37.90 -25.20
CA ASP A 575 58.65 -37.30 -24.68
C ASP A 575 59.49 -38.30 -23.88
N LYS A 576 58.80 -39.21 -23.19
CA LYS A 576 59.42 -40.11 -22.23
C LYS A 576 58.69 -41.44 -22.15
N LEU A 577 59.45 -42.52 -22.14
CA LEU A 577 58.99 -43.87 -21.77
C LEU A 577 60.06 -44.52 -20.89
N GLU A 578 59.78 -44.65 -19.59
CA GLU A 578 60.66 -45.31 -18.62
C GLU A 578 59.94 -46.52 -18.03
N VAL A 579 60.47 -47.71 -18.27
CA VAL A 579 59.86 -48.94 -17.76
C VAL A 579 60.31 -49.18 -16.32
N GLY A 580 59.39 -49.04 -15.37
CA GLY A 580 59.65 -49.05 -13.93
C GLY A 580 58.50 -49.63 -13.11
N GLN A 581 58.45 -49.28 -11.82
CA GLN A 581 57.34 -49.56 -10.90
C GLN A 581 57.02 -48.27 -10.12
N PRO A 582 56.16 -47.39 -10.63
CA PRO A 582 55.39 -47.49 -11.88
C PRO A 582 56.22 -47.25 -13.15
N SER A 583 55.70 -47.68 -14.30
CA SER A 583 56.20 -47.25 -15.61
C SER A 583 55.72 -45.84 -15.93
N ILE A 584 56.62 -44.97 -16.39
CA ILE A 584 56.34 -43.55 -16.63
C ILE A 584 56.27 -43.31 -18.14
N ILE A 585 55.17 -42.70 -18.58
CA ILE A 585 54.98 -42.26 -19.96
C ILE A 585 54.63 -40.78 -19.94
N VAL A 586 55.32 -39.98 -20.74
CA VAL A 586 54.98 -38.55 -20.92
C VAL A 586 54.70 -38.32 -22.38
N ILE A 587 53.50 -37.80 -22.67
CA ILE A 587 53.07 -37.38 -23.99
C ILE A 587 52.83 -35.88 -23.94
N SER A 588 53.26 -35.16 -24.97
CA SER A 588 52.98 -33.74 -25.14
C SER A 588 52.47 -33.40 -26.52
N ASP A 589 51.66 -32.36 -26.56
CA ASP A 589 51.17 -31.69 -27.76
C ASP A 589 51.00 -30.20 -27.45
N HIS A 590 52.05 -29.44 -27.74
CA HIS A 590 52.11 -28.01 -27.47
C HIS A 590 51.54 -27.14 -28.60
N GLU A 591 51.11 -27.74 -29.73
CA GLU A 591 50.51 -26.97 -30.83
C GLU A 591 49.01 -26.79 -30.58
N VAL A 592 48.62 -25.60 -30.11
CA VAL A 592 47.21 -25.34 -29.73
C VAL A 592 46.41 -24.65 -30.84
N LYS A 593 47.07 -23.88 -31.72
CA LYS A 593 46.38 -23.02 -32.70
C LYS A 593 45.68 -23.75 -33.84
N ASN A 594 46.23 -24.89 -34.30
CA ASN A 594 45.71 -25.63 -35.45
C ASN A 594 45.17 -27.02 -35.09
N ARG A 595 45.24 -27.39 -33.81
CA ARG A 595 44.84 -28.69 -33.30
C ARG A 595 43.32 -28.83 -33.26
N ALA A 596 42.82 -29.97 -33.70
CA ALA A 596 41.39 -30.23 -33.83
C ALA A 596 40.67 -30.58 -32.50
N TYR A 597 41.41 -30.77 -31.41
CA TYR A 597 40.92 -31.34 -30.15
C TYR A 597 41.51 -30.67 -28.92
N GLU A 598 40.78 -30.71 -27.80
CA GLU A 598 41.25 -30.24 -26.49
C GLU A 598 41.92 -31.35 -25.68
N SER A 599 41.42 -32.58 -25.79
CA SER A 599 41.93 -33.76 -25.08
C SER A 599 41.88 -35.01 -25.96
N LEU A 600 42.76 -35.96 -25.65
CA LEU A 600 42.81 -37.28 -26.28
C LEU A 600 42.14 -38.30 -25.38
N ASN A 601 41.38 -39.21 -26.00
CA ASN A 601 40.82 -40.38 -25.33
C ASN A 601 41.65 -41.59 -25.76
N PHE A 602 42.42 -42.15 -24.84
CA PHE A 602 43.35 -43.23 -25.13
C PHE A 602 43.52 -44.18 -23.94
N ASN A 603 44.13 -45.33 -24.19
CA ASN A 603 44.65 -46.22 -23.17
C ASN A 603 46.07 -46.68 -23.51
N ILE A 604 46.76 -47.25 -22.53
CA ILE A 604 48.04 -47.91 -22.68
C ILE A 604 47.79 -49.41 -22.60
N VAL A 605 48.40 -50.20 -23.49
CA VAL A 605 48.32 -51.66 -23.46
C VAL A 605 49.69 -52.25 -23.16
N GLY A 606 49.73 -53.17 -22.21
CA GLY A 606 50.94 -53.87 -21.77
C GLY A 606 51.40 -54.94 -22.76
N GLU A 607 52.61 -55.47 -22.54
CA GLU A 607 53.14 -56.60 -23.31
C GLU A 607 52.30 -57.88 -23.19
N ASP A 608 51.61 -58.06 -22.06
CA ASP A 608 50.69 -59.15 -21.79
C ASP A 608 49.34 -59.01 -22.52
N GLU A 609 49.22 -58.02 -23.41
CA GLU A 609 48.01 -57.68 -24.17
C GLU A 609 46.82 -57.28 -23.29
N ASN A 610 47.07 -56.98 -22.02
CA ASN A 610 46.06 -56.48 -21.10
C ASN A 610 46.19 -54.98 -20.90
N GLU A 611 45.08 -54.35 -20.55
CA GLU A 611 45.06 -52.99 -20.04
C GLU A 611 45.67 -52.96 -18.62
N PRO A 612 46.44 -51.92 -18.28
CA PRO A 612 46.98 -51.76 -16.95
C PRO A 612 45.86 -51.53 -15.96
N VAL A 613 46.12 -51.93 -14.72
CA VAL A 613 45.09 -52.04 -13.68
C VAL A 613 44.91 -50.71 -12.98
N SER A 614 45.96 -49.92 -12.94
CA SER A 614 45.91 -48.53 -12.52
C SER A 614 46.81 -47.65 -13.37
N MET A 615 46.26 -46.52 -13.78
CA MET A 615 46.95 -45.42 -14.44
C MET A 615 46.70 -44.15 -13.63
N GLU A 616 47.74 -43.60 -13.01
CA GLU A 616 47.70 -42.24 -12.45
C GLU A 616 48.08 -41.28 -13.57
N MET A 617 47.22 -40.31 -13.87
CA MET A 617 47.46 -39.31 -14.91
C MET A 617 47.45 -37.91 -14.31
N ASN A 618 48.57 -37.19 -14.49
CA ASN A 618 48.68 -35.77 -14.19
C ASN A 618 48.77 -35.01 -15.52
N THR A 619 48.02 -33.94 -15.67
CA THR A 619 47.93 -33.17 -16.91
C THR A 619 48.39 -31.74 -16.72
N GLU A 620 49.13 -31.22 -17.69
CA GLU A 620 49.37 -29.78 -17.85
C GLU A 620 48.59 -29.30 -19.07
N GLY A 621 48.19 -28.03 -19.07
CA GLY A 621 47.40 -27.48 -20.17
C GLY A 621 47.35 -25.98 -20.15
N VAL A 622 46.73 -25.42 -21.18
CA VAL A 622 46.56 -23.98 -21.35
C VAL A 622 45.11 -23.67 -21.62
N LEU A 623 44.63 -22.55 -21.08
CA LEU A 623 43.32 -22.01 -21.42
C LEU A 623 43.46 -21.11 -22.65
N VAL A 624 42.52 -21.22 -23.57
CA VAL A 624 42.49 -20.42 -24.79
C VAL A 624 41.11 -19.78 -24.94
N ASP A 625 41.08 -18.45 -25.08
CA ASP A 625 39.84 -17.72 -25.33
C ASP A 625 39.35 -17.86 -26.78
N LYS A 626 38.16 -17.33 -27.07
CA LYS A 626 37.62 -17.31 -28.44
C LYS A 626 38.49 -16.56 -29.47
N ASN A 627 39.40 -15.68 -29.03
CA ASN A 627 40.28 -14.89 -29.89
C ASN A 627 41.66 -15.55 -30.10
N GLY A 628 41.90 -16.71 -29.47
CA GLY A 628 43.18 -17.42 -29.53
C GLY A 628 44.24 -16.88 -28.56
N MET A 629 43.86 -16.12 -27.54
CA MET A 629 44.74 -15.71 -26.45
C MET A 629 44.91 -16.86 -25.46
N GLU A 630 46.16 -17.21 -25.18
CA GLU A 630 46.55 -18.29 -24.27
C GLU A 630 46.77 -17.75 -22.85
N TYR A 631 46.23 -18.47 -21.87
CA TYR A 631 46.33 -18.20 -20.44
C TYR A 631 46.92 -19.44 -19.75
N ASP A 632 47.98 -19.21 -18.99
CA ASP A 632 48.70 -20.24 -18.25
C ASP A 632 47.94 -20.56 -16.95
N THR A 633 47.47 -21.79 -16.82
CA THR A 633 46.68 -22.25 -15.65
C THR A 633 47.52 -22.44 -14.39
N ASP A 634 48.84 -22.53 -14.51
CA ASP A 634 49.74 -22.66 -13.36
C ASP A 634 50.00 -21.32 -12.67
N LYS A 635 49.55 -20.21 -13.28
CA LYS A 635 49.53 -18.89 -12.65
C LYS A 635 48.27 -18.74 -11.80
N MET A 636 48.47 -18.47 -10.52
CA MET A 636 47.45 -18.35 -9.45
C MET A 636 46.31 -17.32 -9.70
N LEU A 637 46.32 -16.58 -10.80
CA LEU A 637 45.40 -15.46 -11.08
C LEU A 637 44.90 -15.50 -12.54
N VAL A 638 44.20 -16.56 -12.92
CA VAL A 638 43.43 -16.56 -14.19
C VAL A 638 42.01 -16.03 -13.91
N PRO A 639 41.61 -14.88 -14.47
CA PRO A 639 40.28 -14.33 -14.25
C PRO A 639 39.26 -15.08 -15.12
N PHE A 640 38.85 -16.27 -14.71
CA PHE A 640 37.91 -17.13 -15.46
C PHE A 640 36.62 -16.40 -15.87
N ASP A 641 36.11 -15.51 -15.02
CA ASP A 641 34.92 -14.69 -15.28
C ASP A 641 35.08 -13.67 -16.42
N GLU A 642 36.32 -13.34 -16.79
CA GLU A 642 36.62 -12.35 -17.83
C GLU A 642 36.99 -13.01 -19.18
N ILE A 643 37.21 -14.33 -19.20
CA ILE A 643 37.60 -15.05 -20.40
C ILE A 643 36.35 -15.46 -21.17
N GLU A 644 36.18 -14.90 -22.37
CA GLU A 644 35.02 -15.17 -23.19
C GLU A 644 35.17 -16.51 -23.92
N ARG A 645 34.30 -17.48 -23.57
CA ARG A 645 34.25 -18.81 -24.19
C ARG A 645 35.64 -19.51 -24.12
N PRO A 646 36.15 -19.83 -22.91
CA PRO A 646 37.45 -20.49 -22.75
C PRO A 646 37.39 -21.97 -23.16
N ARG A 647 38.49 -22.47 -23.72
CA ARG A 647 38.73 -23.90 -23.97
C ARG A 647 40.03 -24.30 -23.30
N TYR A 648 40.03 -25.43 -22.59
CA TYR A 648 41.21 -25.96 -21.92
C TYR A 648 41.87 -27.02 -22.79
N PHE A 649 43.07 -26.76 -23.28
CA PHE A 649 43.85 -27.69 -24.08
C PHE A 649 44.86 -28.41 -23.21
N ILE A 650 44.77 -29.74 -23.16
CA ILE A 650 45.77 -30.55 -22.49
C ILE A 650 47.02 -30.59 -23.37
N THR A 651 48.13 -30.04 -22.86
CA THR A 651 49.41 -29.96 -23.58
C THR A 651 50.40 -31.02 -23.14
N VAL A 652 50.32 -31.50 -21.89
CA VAL A 652 51.19 -32.57 -21.39
C VAL A 652 50.36 -33.56 -20.58
N GLN A 653 50.63 -34.85 -20.76
CA GLN A 653 50.01 -35.94 -20.02
C GLN A 653 51.12 -36.82 -19.46
N ASN A 654 51.28 -36.77 -18.14
CA ASN A 654 52.24 -37.57 -17.39
C ASN A 654 51.52 -38.73 -16.73
N MET A 655 51.79 -39.93 -17.21
CA MET A 655 51.14 -41.16 -16.79
C MET A 655 52.11 -42.01 -15.99
N LYS A 656 51.63 -42.57 -14.88
CA LYS A 656 52.25 -43.65 -14.14
C LYS A 656 51.37 -44.88 -14.24
N VAL A 657 51.93 -45.96 -14.77
CA VAL A 657 51.19 -47.18 -15.12
C VAL A 657 51.69 -48.36 -14.28
N ASP A 658 50.75 -49.02 -13.60
CA ASP A 658 50.99 -50.15 -12.68
C ASP A 658 50.13 -51.39 -13.01
N GLY A 659 50.62 -52.56 -12.61
CA GLY A 659 50.05 -53.88 -12.93
C GLY A 659 49.14 -54.47 -11.85
N ASN A 660 48.72 -55.73 -12.01
CA ASN A 660 47.69 -56.43 -11.23
C ASN A 660 48.10 -56.84 -9.80
N GLY A 661 49.16 -56.25 -9.22
CA GLY A 661 49.62 -56.59 -7.87
C GLY A 661 50.80 -55.75 -7.39
N SER A 662 51.09 -55.82 -6.07
CA SER A 662 52.22 -55.14 -5.46
C SER A 662 53.54 -55.66 -6.04
N GLY A 663 54.12 -54.93 -7.00
CA GLY A 663 55.44 -55.21 -7.56
C GLY A 663 55.47 -55.94 -8.90
N GLU A 664 54.39 -55.96 -9.69
CA GLU A 664 54.45 -56.38 -11.11
C GLU A 664 54.84 -55.20 -12.01
N LYS A 665 55.85 -55.40 -12.87
CA LYS A 665 56.33 -54.39 -13.82
C LYS A 665 55.45 -54.40 -15.07
N VAL A 666 54.70 -53.33 -15.32
CA VAL A 666 54.01 -53.17 -16.61
C VAL A 666 55.01 -52.66 -17.65
N ILE A 667 55.10 -53.34 -18.79
CA ILE A 667 55.89 -52.89 -19.93
C ILE A 667 54.91 -52.32 -20.96
N PRO A 668 54.79 -50.99 -21.10
CA PRO A 668 53.93 -50.38 -22.10
C PRO A 668 54.38 -50.77 -23.50
N LYS A 669 53.46 -51.34 -24.29
CA LYS A 669 53.73 -51.82 -25.65
C LYS A 669 52.95 -51.05 -26.70
N ARG A 670 51.74 -50.59 -26.39
CA ARG A 670 50.95 -49.75 -27.30
C ARG A 670 50.29 -48.60 -26.58
N LEU A 671 50.22 -47.47 -27.26
CA LEU A 671 49.31 -46.38 -26.98
C LEU A 671 48.15 -46.51 -27.96
N GLU A 672 46.96 -46.78 -27.44
CA GLU A 672 45.74 -46.94 -28.23
C GLU A 672 44.86 -45.71 -28.03
N ILE A 673 44.91 -44.79 -28.97
CA ILE A 673 43.99 -43.66 -29.03
C ILE A 673 42.67 -44.18 -29.59
N PHE A 674 41.57 -43.96 -28.89
CA PHE A 674 40.22 -44.31 -29.36
C PHE A 674 39.53 -43.12 -30.02
N GLY A 675 39.98 -41.90 -29.69
CA GLY A 675 39.33 -40.70 -30.14
C GLY A 675 39.86 -39.44 -29.48
N TYR A 676 39.10 -38.37 -29.60
CA TYR A 676 39.43 -37.08 -29.01
C TYR A 676 38.16 -36.30 -28.68
N SER A 677 38.27 -35.35 -27.75
CA SER A 677 37.16 -34.47 -27.39
C SER A 677 37.42 -33.03 -27.83
N VAL A 678 36.37 -32.35 -28.27
CA VAL A 678 36.41 -30.97 -28.76
C VAL A 678 35.14 -30.21 -28.41
N THR A 679 35.29 -28.93 -28.11
CA THR A 679 34.23 -28.01 -27.78
C THR A 679 33.98 -27.10 -28.96
N LYS A 680 32.73 -27.08 -29.43
CA LYS A 680 32.27 -26.17 -30.49
C LYS A 680 31.27 -25.19 -29.93
N TYR A 681 31.40 -23.92 -30.32
CA TYR A 681 30.39 -22.91 -30.04
C TYR A 681 29.33 -22.92 -31.12
N LEU A 682 28.08 -22.80 -30.71
CA LEU A 682 26.93 -22.77 -31.60
C LEU A 682 26.26 -21.40 -31.45
N ASP A 683 25.76 -20.88 -32.58
CA ASP A 683 24.92 -19.69 -32.60
C ASP A 683 23.51 -20.01 -33.15
N ASP A 684 23.20 -21.30 -33.31
CA ASP A 684 21.93 -21.80 -33.84
C ASP A 684 20.76 -21.55 -32.89
N VAL A 685 19.59 -21.25 -33.48
CA VAL A 685 18.34 -21.03 -32.75
C VAL A 685 17.30 -22.03 -33.20
N VAL A 686 16.85 -22.87 -32.27
CA VAL A 686 15.75 -23.80 -32.51
C VAL A 686 14.43 -23.11 -32.15
N LYS A 687 13.57 -22.93 -33.15
CA LYS A 687 12.26 -22.28 -32.97
C LYS A 687 11.16 -23.32 -32.83
N ILE A 688 10.40 -23.24 -31.75
CA ILE A 688 9.34 -24.17 -31.38
C ILE A 688 8.05 -23.37 -31.19
N SER A 689 7.00 -23.75 -31.93
CA SER A 689 5.68 -23.12 -31.83
C SER A 689 4.71 -24.03 -31.08
N LEU A 690 4.13 -23.53 -29.99
CA LEU A 690 3.12 -24.25 -29.23
C LEU A 690 1.72 -23.99 -29.82
N LYS A 691 0.91 -25.06 -29.93
CA LYS A 691 -0.46 -24.99 -30.46
C LYS A 691 -1.50 -24.56 -29.42
#